data_AF-A0A4Q6E7R4-F1
#
_entry.id   AF-A0A4Q6E7R4-F1
#
_cell.length_a   1.000
_cell.length_b   1.000
_cell.length_c   1.000
_cell.angle_alpha   90.00
_cell.angle_beta   90.00
_cell.angle_gamma   90.00
#
_symmetry.space_group_name_H-M   'P 1'
#
loop_
_entity.id
_entity.type
_entity.pdbx_description
1 polymer ?
#
loop_
_entity_poly.entity_id
_entity_poly.type
_entity_poly.pdbx_seq_one_letter_code
_entity_poly.pdbx_strand_id
1 'polypeptide(L)'
;EEYFQYHVDLRPAKMIVGQNFITDKITSQVKLVDGTTTSATWYQFRIPINEYESTVGDIQDFKSIRFIRMFMTNFADTAVMRFATLQLVRGEWRAYNRENNILNVIADPAILNPTTDNKIIDVQAVNIEENGNRTPIPYVVPPGIQRQRNYNNLKTNTQLNEQSLSLYVDGLRDGYSKAAFKTFYNDLRSYKKLQVFVHAEGPQLKDHDVSAFMRLGVDYRDNYYEYEVPLKVTLPGTRDPGAIWPAENEIQLELALLTRAKLARNKARFDLNKVYTYTENGKKVLIKGQPDLSRLRTIMLGIRNPLKLGADDDGLDKTATVWYDELRLTDFDQRGGWAAAGRMNAKLADFADVTISGTKSTIGFGSIDSRVSERSRSDNQSLDVAANVELGKFFPDKAGIHIPAYINISTQKGTPQYDPTTGDVELKDVLANEEDEKRRDTIKRIAEDYTIRKSVNFTNVHKTKTDPDAKNYIWDVENLNFSYAYTEYQHRDFVTELDLQKTYRLALAYNYSNQPKYYEPLSKVIKSKLLTIFKDINYSILPTRLNFSVNYDRFYSENTVRTSPNPAQPISLPTNTIATTYNRSFNITRVYGLGWNLSKSLQMDIDATNLSVIDEPADRINGLKQNILWENISRLGRNTNYSHTLTFGYTTPINKLPYLDWTSAIVRYSTHFNWQSQPEFAIKSAEFDVGNSIQNGRTIQVNPTLNLIMLYNRFPFIRNANKDKDGKDKGGNNFWIGLLTSIKSISGNYQRTETSFLPGYLPLTDVFGQDLDYNAPGIGFVLGSQADIRKRAVLNGWLSRDTLQNQLYVTTYSEDLRLKGTIEPIKDLRIELIAFRTQDRSFQTNFKFVDDATGFKDLSPVTTGNYSVSFLSLATAFKKESGVNNVSGVFQQFLRNRVVVSQRLGATNPNSTGPVTTPGFAPGYGPNSQDVLVTAFIAAYTGKNAGGYSLDQFPSIPIPNWQLNYSGLSRIPFLSQLFDSFDIRHGYRSSYNVNGYTTLLQYGVDPINGMVNTKDIDGDFLPFYQFSQVTILEQFVPLFGVDARFKNSMTANFEYRKSRSLALSLLNSQLAQQTEDIVVLGFGYRTTKFRFPFGLFKTKKDNNDMNFKLDVALRDNKTLIYRADVESAEVSSGAKNITFRPTIDYVINQRFNLNIFYDTNITKPYTSQSFNTSFTNFGVNLKLLLQ
;
A
#
# COMPACT_ATOMS: atom_id res chain seq x y z
N GLU A 1 15.56 -22.61 30.79
CA GLU A 1 16.43 -21.85 29.87
C GLU A 1 16.91 -22.83 28.81
N GLU A 2 17.09 -22.36 27.57
CA GLU A 2 17.42 -23.18 26.41
C GLU A 2 18.65 -22.60 25.71
N TYR A 3 19.78 -23.33 25.69
CA TYR A 3 21.02 -22.82 25.12
C TYR A 3 22.01 -23.92 24.68
N PHE A 4 22.88 -23.55 23.74
CA PHE A 4 24.08 -24.30 23.37
C PHE A 4 25.27 -23.78 24.19
N GLN A 5 26.01 -24.69 24.84
CA GLN A 5 27.18 -24.34 25.65
C GLN A 5 28.48 -24.56 24.88
N TYR A 6 29.39 -23.59 24.99
CA TYR A 6 30.76 -23.66 24.50
C TYR A 6 31.70 -23.30 25.63
N HIS A 7 32.66 -24.16 25.92
CA HIS A 7 33.66 -23.94 26.98
C HIS A 7 35.02 -23.58 26.38
N VAL A 8 35.58 -22.44 26.81
CA VAL A 8 36.92 -22.00 26.43
C VAL A 8 37.80 -21.99 27.66
N ASP A 9 38.88 -22.75 27.63
CA ASP A 9 39.81 -22.91 28.73
C ASP A 9 40.93 -21.85 28.67
N LEU A 10 41.10 -21.06 29.74
CA LEU A 10 42.09 -19.98 29.75
C LEU A 10 43.37 -20.34 30.54
N ARG A 11 43.58 -21.63 30.84
CA ARG A 11 44.83 -22.11 31.46
C ARG A 11 46.02 -21.93 30.50
N PRO A 12 47.17 -21.38 30.95
CA PRO A 12 48.34 -21.17 30.08
C PRO A 12 48.79 -22.42 29.30
N ALA A 13 48.68 -23.61 29.89
CA ALA A 13 49.03 -24.88 29.25
C ALA A 13 48.12 -25.26 28.06
N LYS A 14 46.92 -24.67 27.96
CA LYS A 14 45.92 -24.90 26.90
C LYS A 14 45.86 -23.76 25.89
N MET A 15 46.72 -22.74 26.02
CA MET A 15 46.83 -21.61 25.09
C MET A 15 47.81 -21.90 23.94
N ILE A 16 47.61 -23.04 23.26
CA ILE A 16 48.44 -23.54 22.15
C ILE A 16 47.60 -23.59 20.87
N VAL A 17 48.17 -23.17 19.75
CA VAL A 17 47.51 -23.20 18.42
C VAL A 17 47.13 -24.65 18.07
N GLY A 18 45.90 -24.85 17.60
CA GLY A 18 45.34 -26.17 17.28
C GLY A 18 44.62 -26.87 18.44
N GLN A 19 44.60 -26.27 19.64
CA GLN A 19 43.78 -26.73 20.77
C GLN A 19 42.85 -25.62 21.23
N ASN A 20 41.77 -25.97 21.94
CA ASN A 20 40.91 -25.02 22.65
C ASN A 20 40.36 -23.88 21.75
N PHE A 21 40.00 -24.23 20.52
CA PHE A 21 39.49 -23.31 19.48
C PHE A 21 40.47 -22.21 19.04
N ILE A 22 41.77 -22.31 19.36
CA ILE A 22 42.78 -21.33 18.95
C ILE A 22 43.31 -21.67 17.55
N THR A 23 43.03 -20.81 16.58
CA THR A 23 43.49 -20.99 15.18
C THR A 23 44.82 -20.31 14.90
N ASP A 24 45.15 -19.24 15.62
CA ASP A 24 46.41 -18.52 15.46
C ASP A 24 46.82 -17.78 16.74
N LYS A 25 48.11 -17.44 16.86
CA LYS A 25 48.65 -16.56 17.91
C LYS A 25 49.72 -15.62 17.35
N ILE A 26 49.62 -14.34 17.69
CA ILE A 26 50.60 -13.33 17.30
C ILE A 26 51.15 -12.66 18.55
N THR A 27 52.46 -12.71 18.74
CA THR A 27 53.14 -12.02 19.85
C THR A 27 53.75 -10.72 19.35
N SER A 28 53.33 -9.59 19.91
CA SER A 28 53.74 -8.25 19.50
C SER A 28 54.44 -7.50 20.64
N GLN A 29 55.46 -6.71 20.32
CA GLN A 29 56.11 -5.83 21.27
C GLN A 29 55.38 -4.48 21.27
N VAL A 30 54.71 -4.16 22.38
CA VAL A 30 53.89 -2.95 22.52
C VAL A 30 54.61 -1.95 23.41
N LYS A 31 54.83 -0.73 22.90
CA LYS A 31 55.35 0.38 23.69
C LYS A 31 54.22 1.03 24.48
N LEU A 32 54.29 0.97 25.81
CA LEU A 32 53.34 1.57 26.73
C LEU A 32 53.55 3.09 26.82
N VAL A 33 52.56 3.80 27.38
CA VAL A 33 52.56 5.28 27.54
C VAL A 33 53.73 5.75 28.43
N ASP A 34 54.19 4.90 29.35
CA ASP A 34 55.36 5.14 30.21
C ASP A 34 56.71 4.95 29.49
N GLY A 35 56.68 4.57 28.20
CA GLY A 35 57.87 4.36 27.37
C GLY A 35 58.48 2.97 27.45
N THR A 36 58.00 2.09 28.35
CA THR A 36 58.44 0.70 28.44
C THR A 36 57.86 -0.14 27.30
N THR A 37 58.56 -1.20 26.88
CA THR A 37 58.08 -2.12 25.85
C THR A 37 57.75 -3.46 26.49
N THR A 38 56.52 -3.92 26.34
CA THR A 38 56.03 -5.20 26.88
C THR A 38 55.55 -6.11 25.76
N SER A 39 55.78 -7.40 25.90
CA SER A 39 55.26 -8.41 24.98
C SER A 39 53.78 -8.67 25.25
N ALA A 40 52.92 -8.45 24.25
CA ALA A 40 51.49 -8.76 24.30
C ALA A 40 51.16 -9.81 23.23
N THR A 41 50.51 -10.90 23.65
CA THR A 41 50.09 -11.98 22.76
C THR A 41 48.61 -11.86 22.45
N TRP A 42 48.30 -11.84 21.15
CA TRP A 42 46.94 -11.89 20.61
C TRP A 42 46.63 -13.33 20.22
N TYR A 43 45.56 -13.89 20.81
CA TYR A 43 45.06 -15.22 20.49
C TYR A 43 43.80 -15.10 19.64
N GLN A 44 43.77 -15.80 18.51
CA GLN A 44 42.57 -15.87 17.67
C GLN A 44 41.77 -17.12 18.02
N PHE A 45 40.60 -16.92 18.63
CA PHE A 45 39.64 -17.99 18.90
C PHE A 45 38.61 -18.08 17.77
N ARG A 46 38.39 -19.29 17.24
CA ARG A 46 37.34 -19.59 16.25
C ARG A 46 36.55 -20.80 16.73
N ILE A 47 35.39 -20.52 17.31
CA ILE A 47 34.49 -21.53 17.88
C ILE A 47 33.45 -21.92 16.81
N PRO A 48 33.43 -23.18 16.32
CA PRO A 48 32.39 -23.63 15.40
C PRO A 48 31.06 -23.78 16.15
N ILE A 49 30.04 -23.03 15.74
CA ILE A 49 28.73 -23.04 16.42
C ILE A 49 28.03 -24.40 16.37
N ASN A 50 28.35 -25.25 15.40
CA ASN A 50 27.76 -26.60 15.34
C ASN A 50 28.46 -27.61 16.26
N GLU A 51 29.58 -27.25 16.87
CA GLU A 51 30.40 -28.11 17.74
C GLU A 51 30.27 -27.65 19.20
N TYR A 52 29.02 -27.63 19.68
CA TYR A 52 28.71 -27.32 21.07
C TYR A 52 29.03 -28.53 21.98
N GLU A 53 29.40 -28.25 23.23
CA GLU A 53 29.75 -29.28 24.22
C GLU A 53 28.50 -29.95 24.79
N SER A 54 27.46 -29.16 25.06
CA SER A 54 26.19 -29.64 25.58
C SER A 54 25.03 -28.74 25.18
N THR A 55 23.85 -29.32 25.07
CA THR A 55 22.57 -28.59 25.01
C THR A 55 21.92 -28.59 26.39
N VAL A 56 21.32 -27.46 26.76
CA VAL A 56 20.50 -27.34 27.96
C VAL A 56 19.09 -26.97 27.54
N GLY A 57 18.08 -27.71 28.02
CA GLY A 57 16.68 -27.59 27.59
C GLY A 57 16.39 -28.25 26.24
N ASP A 58 15.24 -27.93 25.64
CA ASP A 58 14.74 -28.55 24.40
C ASP A 58 15.17 -27.81 23.11
N ILE A 59 16.33 -27.15 23.12
CA ILE A 59 16.85 -26.43 21.96
C ILE A 59 17.31 -27.42 20.86
N GLN A 60 16.71 -27.33 19.67
CA GLN A 60 16.95 -28.28 18.58
C GLN A 60 17.88 -27.75 17.49
N ASP A 61 17.83 -26.45 17.20
CA ASP A 61 18.58 -25.85 16.09
C ASP A 61 18.94 -24.37 16.32
N PHE A 62 19.67 -23.79 15.37
CA PHE A 62 20.14 -22.40 15.40
C PHE A 62 19.18 -21.40 14.72
N LYS A 63 17.90 -21.75 14.48
CA LYS A 63 16.99 -20.86 13.73
C LYS A 63 16.51 -19.64 14.53
N SER A 64 16.47 -19.72 15.86
CA SER A 64 15.83 -18.71 16.72
C SER A 64 16.69 -18.25 17.90
N ILE A 65 18.01 -18.07 17.68
CA ILE A 65 18.92 -17.56 18.72
C ILE A 65 18.70 -16.06 18.96
N ARG A 66 18.37 -15.67 20.21
CA ARG A 66 18.07 -14.27 20.59
C ARG A 66 19.16 -13.58 21.41
N PHE A 67 19.89 -14.34 22.22
CA PHE A 67 20.83 -13.81 23.19
C PHE A 67 22.12 -14.61 23.16
N ILE A 68 23.24 -13.93 23.45
CA ILE A 68 24.53 -14.55 23.75
C ILE A 68 24.85 -14.18 25.19
N ARG A 69 25.10 -15.19 26.03
CA ARG A 69 25.51 -15.00 27.43
C ARG A 69 26.93 -15.52 27.58
N MET A 70 27.84 -14.63 27.96
CA MET A 70 29.21 -14.99 28.33
C MET A 70 29.35 -14.83 29.84
N PHE A 71 29.99 -15.79 30.48
CA PHE A 71 30.28 -15.75 31.91
C PHE A 71 31.64 -16.40 32.16
N MET A 72 32.30 -15.97 33.23
CA MET A 72 33.64 -16.40 33.61
C MET A 72 33.56 -17.11 34.96
N THR A 73 34.15 -18.30 35.06
CA THR A 73 34.16 -19.11 36.28
C THR A 73 35.57 -19.61 36.57
N ASN A 74 35.82 -20.04 37.81
CA ASN A 74 37.07 -20.70 38.22
C ASN A 74 38.37 -19.87 38.05
N PHE A 75 38.28 -18.54 38.16
CA PHE A 75 39.48 -17.68 38.27
C PHE A 75 39.89 -17.53 39.74
N ALA A 76 41.18 -17.70 40.03
CA ALA A 76 41.72 -17.60 41.38
C ALA A 76 41.85 -16.15 41.90
N ASP A 77 41.93 -15.18 40.99
CA ASP A 77 42.04 -13.74 41.26
C ASP A 77 41.38 -12.95 40.11
N THR A 78 41.38 -11.62 40.21
CA THR A 78 40.85 -10.68 39.24
C THR A 78 41.43 -10.93 37.84
N ALA A 79 40.57 -11.30 36.88
CA ALA A 79 40.94 -11.51 35.48
C ALA A 79 40.28 -10.47 34.57
N VAL A 80 41.05 -9.87 33.67
CA VAL A 80 40.56 -8.90 32.68
C VAL A 80 40.70 -9.49 31.28
N MET A 81 39.58 -9.77 30.64
CA MET A 81 39.54 -10.24 29.25
C MET A 81 39.31 -9.04 28.32
N ARG A 82 40.22 -8.86 27.36
CA ARG A 82 40.10 -7.81 26.34
C ARG A 82 39.87 -8.44 24.98
N PHE A 83 38.66 -8.28 24.46
CA PHE A 83 38.32 -8.70 23.10
C PHE A 83 38.57 -7.54 22.14
N ALA A 84 39.57 -7.66 21.26
CA ALA A 84 39.76 -6.69 20.18
C ALA A 84 38.55 -6.69 19.23
N THR A 85 38.10 -7.89 18.86
CA THR A 85 36.93 -8.12 18.03
C THR A 85 36.20 -9.36 18.53
N LEU A 86 34.91 -9.22 18.84
CA LEU A 86 34.02 -10.35 19.13
C LEU A 86 32.91 -10.32 18.08
N GLN A 87 32.88 -11.32 17.20
CA GLN A 87 31.97 -11.34 16.05
C GLN A 87 31.47 -12.76 15.76
N LEU A 88 30.27 -12.85 15.18
CA LEU A 88 29.77 -14.08 14.57
C LEU A 88 30.11 -14.07 13.08
N VAL A 89 30.90 -15.06 12.63
CA VAL A 89 31.35 -15.16 11.24
C VAL A 89 30.54 -16.23 10.51
N ARG A 90 30.12 -15.93 9.29
CA ARG A 90 29.41 -16.85 8.39
C ARG A 90 30.28 -17.16 7.18
N GLY A 91 30.42 -18.46 6.85
CA GLY A 91 31.02 -18.90 5.59
C GLY A 91 30.02 -18.87 4.42
N GLU A 92 30.48 -18.49 3.23
CA GLU A 92 29.69 -18.53 1.98
C GLU A 92 29.67 -19.92 1.34
N TRP A 93 30.76 -20.68 1.53
CA TRP A 93 30.88 -22.07 1.09
C TRP A 93 30.41 -23.03 2.17
N ARG A 94 29.75 -24.11 1.76
CA ARG A 94 29.22 -25.15 2.66
C ARG A 94 29.84 -26.49 2.31
N ALA A 95 30.23 -27.26 3.32
CA ALA A 95 30.65 -28.64 3.10
C ALA A 95 29.48 -29.46 2.54
N TYR A 96 29.72 -30.23 1.47
CA TYR A 96 28.73 -31.13 0.90
C TYR A 96 28.67 -32.42 1.71
N ASN A 97 27.45 -32.92 1.96
CA ASN A 97 27.18 -34.17 2.68
C ASN A 97 27.76 -34.22 4.12
N ARG A 98 27.62 -33.13 4.90
CA ARG A 98 28.06 -33.10 6.33
C ARG A 98 27.19 -33.97 7.23
N GLU A 99 25.95 -34.22 6.81
CA GLU A 99 24.99 -35.13 7.43
C GLU A 99 25.30 -36.62 7.20
N ASN A 100 26.29 -36.94 6.35
CA ASN A 100 26.74 -38.29 6.04
C ASN A 100 25.63 -39.21 5.48
N ASN A 101 24.86 -38.70 4.51
CA ASN A 101 23.82 -39.42 3.79
C ASN A 101 24.41 -40.23 2.63
N ILE A 102 24.04 -41.50 2.52
CA ILE A 102 24.49 -42.41 1.46
C ILE A 102 24.08 -41.94 0.05
N LEU A 103 22.96 -41.22 -0.08
CA LEU A 103 22.47 -40.69 -1.36
C LEU A 103 23.28 -39.50 -1.90
N ASN A 104 24.15 -38.94 -1.07
CA ASN A 104 24.97 -37.75 -1.35
C ASN A 104 26.47 -38.07 -1.38
N VAL A 105 26.85 -39.35 -1.51
CA VAL A 105 28.26 -39.76 -1.64
C VAL A 105 28.75 -39.47 -3.06
N ILE A 106 29.92 -38.84 -3.16
CA ILE A 106 30.63 -38.64 -4.43
C ILE A 106 31.75 -39.67 -4.50
N ALA A 107 31.58 -40.66 -5.36
CA ALA A 107 32.53 -41.74 -5.59
C ALA A 107 32.70 -41.95 -7.10
N ASP A 108 33.80 -42.61 -7.48
CA ASP A 108 34.05 -42.95 -8.88
C ASP A 108 32.93 -43.84 -9.45
N PRO A 109 32.44 -43.59 -10.69
CA PRO A 109 31.39 -44.41 -11.31
C PRO A 109 31.70 -45.91 -11.42
N ALA A 110 32.96 -46.32 -11.34
CA ALA A 110 33.36 -47.73 -11.31
C ALA A 110 33.00 -48.43 -9.99
N ILE A 111 32.73 -47.69 -8.91
CA ILE A 111 32.29 -48.23 -7.62
C ILE A 111 30.78 -48.47 -7.65
N LEU A 112 30.36 -49.73 -7.75
CA LEU A 112 28.95 -50.10 -7.90
C LEU A 112 28.07 -49.77 -6.68
N ASN A 113 28.61 -49.84 -5.47
CA ASN A 113 27.89 -49.62 -4.20
C ASN A 113 28.72 -48.76 -3.24
N PRO A 114 28.79 -47.44 -3.44
CA PRO A 114 29.57 -46.58 -2.55
C PRO A 114 28.94 -46.52 -1.16
N THR A 115 29.71 -46.85 -0.12
CA THR A 115 29.30 -46.70 1.29
C THR A 115 29.48 -45.25 1.76
N THR A 116 28.90 -44.90 2.90
CA THR A 116 29.14 -43.61 3.55
C THR A 116 30.62 -43.37 3.88
N ASP A 117 31.04 -42.11 3.79
CA ASP A 117 32.40 -41.67 4.03
C ASP A 117 32.44 -40.74 5.25
N ASN A 118 32.73 -41.30 6.42
CA ASN A 118 32.72 -40.59 7.71
C ASN A 118 33.97 -39.70 7.93
N LYS A 119 34.78 -39.48 6.89
CA LYS A 119 36.03 -38.71 6.96
C LYS A 119 35.76 -37.20 7.03
N ILE A 120 36.63 -36.51 7.76
CA ILE A 120 36.47 -35.10 8.12
C ILE A 120 36.74 -34.22 6.91
N ILE A 121 35.82 -33.29 6.63
CA ILE A 121 36.02 -32.15 5.74
C ILE A 121 35.82 -30.87 6.55
N ASP A 122 36.82 -30.01 6.53
CA ASP A 122 36.72 -28.66 7.08
C ASP A 122 36.82 -27.62 5.95
N VAL A 123 35.92 -26.64 5.99
CA VAL A 123 35.76 -25.61 4.96
C VAL A 123 36.11 -24.27 5.59
N GLN A 124 37.29 -23.78 5.27
CA GLN A 124 37.86 -22.58 5.84
C GLN A 124 38.09 -21.51 4.76
N ALA A 125 38.38 -20.29 5.19
CA ALA A 125 38.95 -19.26 4.34
C ALA A 125 40.36 -18.92 4.83
N VAL A 126 41.32 -18.91 3.92
CA VAL A 126 42.68 -18.42 4.16
C VAL A 126 42.83 -17.05 3.53
N ASN A 127 43.47 -16.10 4.22
CA ASN A 127 43.58 -14.73 3.75
C ASN A 127 44.95 -14.10 4.01
N ILE A 128 45.26 -13.01 3.30
CA ILE A 128 46.61 -12.40 3.34
C ILE A 128 46.90 -11.67 4.66
N GLU A 129 45.90 -11.05 5.28
CA GLU A 129 46.07 -10.27 6.51
C GLU A 129 46.25 -11.15 7.77
N GLU A 130 45.53 -12.26 7.84
CA GLU A 130 45.56 -13.20 8.98
C GLU A 130 46.51 -14.38 8.75
N ASN A 131 46.59 -14.90 7.52
CA ASN A 131 47.32 -16.16 7.22
C ASN A 131 48.59 -15.96 6.37
N GLY A 132 49.03 -14.72 6.15
CA GLY A 132 50.26 -14.42 5.40
C GLY A 132 51.56 -14.91 6.06
N ASN A 133 51.50 -15.32 7.34
CA ASN A 133 52.60 -15.94 8.08
C ASN A 133 52.26 -17.35 8.61
N ARG A 134 51.25 -18.01 8.06
CA ARG A 134 50.87 -19.39 8.42
C ARG A 134 52.03 -20.37 8.16
N THR A 135 52.09 -21.45 8.96
CA THR A 135 52.96 -22.62 8.75
C THR A 135 52.10 -23.87 8.48
N PRO A 136 52.53 -24.82 7.61
CA PRO A 136 53.81 -24.91 6.91
C PRO A 136 53.93 -24.03 5.65
N ILE A 137 52.80 -23.62 5.03
CA ILE A 137 52.77 -22.73 3.85
C ILE A 137 52.03 -21.43 4.21
N PRO A 138 52.63 -20.25 3.99
CA PRO A 138 51.95 -18.97 4.15
C PRO A 138 51.03 -18.67 2.96
N TYR A 139 49.92 -17.98 3.19
CA TYR A 139 49.08 -17.52 2.09
C TYR A 139 49.75 -16.34 1.37
N VAL A 140 49.93 -16.46 0.05
CA VAL A 140 50.42 -15.39 -0.82
C VAL A 140 49.42 -15.17 -1.95
N VAL A 141 49.28 -13.92 -2.37
CA VAL A 141 48.38 -13.55 -3.47
C VAL A 141 48.82 -14.29 -4.75
N PRO A 142 47.89 -14.92 -5.51
CA PRO A 142 48.23 -15.62 -6.74
C PRO A 142 48.98 -14.74 -7.76
N PRO A 143 49.89 -15.32 -8.56
CA PRO A 143 50.62 -14.58 -9.59
C PRO A 143 49.69 -13.81 -10.53
N GLY A 144 49.96 -12.52 -10.73
CA GLY A 144 49.19 -11.66 -11.64
C GLY A 144 47.93 -11.03 -11.04
N ILE A 145 47.55 -11.37 -9.80
CA ILE A 145 46.44 -10.73 -9.08
C ILE A 145 46.97 -9.58 -8.21
N GLN A 146 46.25 -8.45 -8.23
CA GLN A 146 46.56 -7.28 -7.41
C GLN A 146 45.44 -7.04 -6.41
N ARG A 147 45.81 -6.76 -5.17
CA ARG A 147 44.86 -6.39 -4.11
C ARG A 147 44.05 -5.16 -4.50
N GLN A 148 42.73 -5.25 -4.37
CA GLN A 148 41.82 -4.16 -4.68
C GLN A 148 42.04 -2.96 -3.75
N ARG A 149 41.88 -1.74 -4.28
CA ARG A 149 41.98 -0.50 -3.51
C ARG A 149 40.59 0.00 -3.12
N ASN A 150 40.44 0.48 -1.88
CA ASN A 150 39.20 1.07 -1.41
C ASN A 150 39.14 2.57 -1.75
N TYR A 151 38.23 2.98 -2.64
CA TYR A 151 38.09 4.38 -3.10
C TYR A 151 37.16 5.25 -2.23
N ASN A 152 36.55 4.72 -1.15
CA ASN A 152 35.64 5.50 -0.30
C ASN A 152 36.34 6.67 0.43
N ASN A 153 37.66 6.63 0.59
CA ASN A 153 38.45 7.72 1.11
C ASN A 153 39.64 8.02 0.18
N LEU A 154 39.51 9.05 -0.65
CA LEU A 154 40.51 9.46 -1.65
C LEU A 154 41.87 9.89 -1.05
N LYS A 155 41.98 10.07 0.28
CA LYS A 155 43.22 10.52 0.95
C LYS A 155 44.15 9.39 1.40
N THR A 156 43.70 8.13 1.45
CA THR A 156 44.48 7.00 2.00
C THR A 156 44.47 5.81 1.06
N ASN A 157 45.64 5.24 0.75
CA ASN A 157 45.77 4.05 -0.09
C ASN A 157 45.51 2.77 0.71
N THR A 158 44.24 2.49 1.02
CA THR A 158 43.83 1.30 1.77
C THR A 158 43.57 0.14 0.82
N GLN A 159 44.25 -0.99 1.00
CA GLN A 159 44.02 -2.23 0.24
C GLN A 159 42.98 -3.10 0.93
N LEU A 160 42.09 -3.71 0.14
CA LEU A 160 41.13 -4.69 0.63
C LEU A 160 41.82 -6.03 0.91
N ASN A 161 41.19 -6.85 1.74
CA ASN A 161 41.68 -8.18 2.07
C ASN A 161 41.51 -9.12 0.86
N GLU A 162 42.49 -10.01 0.66
CA GLU A 162 42.48 -11.07 -0.35
C GLU A 162 42.27 -12.41 0.36
N GLN A 163 41.36 -13.27 -0.13
CA GLN A 163 41.00 -14.52 0.53
C GLN A 163 40.71 -15.65 -0.47
N SER A 164 41.06 -16.88 -0.07
CA SER A 164 40.84 -18.12 -0.82
C SER A 164 40.05 -19.13 0.00
N LEU A 165 39.30 -20.00 -0.67
CA LEU A 165 38.64 -21.15 -0.06
C LEU A 165 39.68 -22.22 0.26
N SER A 166 39.74 -22.71 1.50
CA SER A 166 40.61 -23.81 1.92
C SER A 166 39.77 -25.02 2.31
N LEU A 167 39.97 -26.15 1.62
CA LEU A 167 39.37 -27.43 1.92
C LEU A 167 40.41 -28.33 2.58
N TYR A 168 40.25 -28.59 3.88
CA TYR A 168 41.06 -29.57 4.60
C TYR A 168 40.29 -30.89 4.68
N VAL A 169 40.90 -31.97 4.21
CA VAL A 169 40.31 -33.31 4.28
C VAL A 169 41.29 -34.27 4.93
N ASP A 170 40.81 -35.01 5.93
CA ASP A 170 41.62 -36.00 6.65
C ASP A 170 41.20 -37.43 6.33
N GLY A 171 42.09 -38.19 5.70
CA GLY A 171 41.93 -39.60 5.36
C GLY A 171 40.93 -39.89 4.23
N LEU A 172 40.98 -39.13 3.13
CA LEU A 172 40.15 -39.32 1.93
C LEU A 172 40.43 -40.68 1.27
N ARG A 173 39.42 -41.55 1.23
CA ARG A 173 39.51 -42.93 0.69
C ARG A 173 39.77 -42.98 -0.81
N ASP A 174 40.43 -44.05 -1.25
CA ASP A 174 40.64 -44.39 -2.67
C ASP A 174 39.31 -44.43 -3.46
N GLY A 175 39.23 -43.68 -4.57
CA GLY A 175 38.02 -43.53 -5.39
C GLY A 175 36.91 -42.63 -4.82
N TYR A 176 37.11 -41.99 -3.66
CA TYR A 176 36.13 -41.09 -3.02
C TYR A 176 36.46 -39.61 -3.23
N SER A 177 35.47 -38.75 -3.05
CA SER A 177 35.60 -37.30 -3.21
C SER A 177 34.84 -36.52 -2.13
N LYS A 178 35.44 -35.42 -1.66
CA LYS A 178 34.85 -34.49 -0.70
C LYS A 178 34.84 -33.08 -1.29
N ALA A 179 33.79 -32.31 -1.05
CA ALA A 179 33.61 -31.03 -1.72
C ALA A 179 32.92 -29.99 -0.85
N ALA A 180 33.11 -28.72 -1.22
CA ALA A 180 32.28 -27.62 -0.77
C ALA A 180 31.47 -27.06 -1.94
N PHE A 181 30.28 -26.56 -1.64
CA PHE A 181 29.40 -25.96 -2.63
C PHE A 181 28.95 -24.57 -2.21
N LYS A 182 28.62 -23.75 -3.20
CA LYS A 182 27.89 -22.50 -3.01
C LYS A 182 26.79 -22.39 -4.05
N THR A 183 25.78 -21.58 -3.73
CA THR A 183 24.79 -21.16 -4.72
C THR A 183 25.45 -20.27 -5.76
N PHE A 184 25.17 -20.51 -7.04
CA PHE A 184 25.79 -19.82 -8.16
C PHE A 184 24.74 -19.57 -9.23
N TYR A 185 24.35 -18.32 -9.46
CA TYR A 185 23.25 -17.93 -10.35
C TYR A 185 23.71 -17.23 -11.64
N ASN A 186 24.97 -17.41 -12.03
CA ASN A 186 25.53 -16.71 -13.18
C ASN A 186 25.29 -17.50 -14.48
N ASP A 187 24.96 -16.78 -15.55
CA ASP A 187 24.88 -17.31 -16.91
C ASP A 187 26.28 -17.30 -17.54
N LEU A 188 26.82 -18.49 -17.82
CA LEU A 188 28.19 -18.62 -18.32
C LEU A 188 28.28 -18.52 -19.85
N ARG A 189 27.16 -18.46 -20.57
CA ARG A 189 27.13 -18.55 -22.04
C ARG A 189 27.78 -17.36 -22.76
N SER A 190 27.95 -16.23 -22.07
CA SER A 190 28.61 -15.04 -22.61
C SER A 190 30.15 -15.10 -22.54
N TYR A 191 30.73 -16.14 -21.96
CA TYR A 191 32.18 -16.29 -21.75
C TYR A 191 32.68 -17.56 -22.44
N LYS A 192 33.97 -17.60 -22.81
CA LYS A 192 34.58 -18.77 -23.44
C LYS A 192 35.34 -19.65 -22.45
N LYS A 193 35.91 -19.07 -21.40
CA LYS A 193 36.73 -19.79 -20.42
C LYS A 193 36.35 -19.46 -18.99
N LEU A 194 36.52 -20.44 -18.12
CA LEU A 194 36.46 -20.31 -16.67
C LEU A 194 37.81 -20.74 -16.10
N GLN A 195 38.41 -19.88 -15.28
CA GLN A 195 39.72 -20.10 -14.68
C GLN A 195 39.65 -20.05 -13.15
N VAL A 196 40.42 -20.92 -12.48
CA VAL A 196 40.56 -20.97 -11.01
C VAL A 196 41.99 -21.36 -10.66
N PHE A 197 42.61 -20.64 -9.73
CA PHE A 197 43.90 -21.07 -9.17
C PHE A 197 43.67 -22.14 -8.11
N VAL A 198 44.51 -23.18 -8.14
CA VAL A 198 44.44 -24.28 -7.18
C VAL A 198 45.81 -24.53 -6.56
N HIS A 199 45.82 -24.70 -5.25
CA HIS A 199 47.00 -25.07 -4.47
C HIS A 199 46.72 -26.38 -3.74
N ALA A 200 47.74 -27.22 -3.53
CA ALA A 200 47.65 -28.44 -2.74
C ALA A 200 48.85 -28.59 -1.80
N GLU A 201 48.58 -28.91 -0.53
CA GLU A 201 49.57 -29.22 0.51
C GLU A 201 49.13 -30.45 1.35
N GLY A 202 50.09 -31.23 1.85
CA GLY A 202 49.80 -32.36 2.74
C GLY A 202 51.07 -33.04 3.28
N PRO A 203 51.02 -33.67 4.47
CA PRO A 203 52.21 -34.22 5.13
C PRO A 203 52.81 -35.47 4.45
N GLN A 204 52.04 -36.19 3.63
CA GLN A 204 52.45 -37.42 2.95
C GLN A 204 51.96 -37.48 1.49
N LEU A 205 51.71 -36.32 0.88
CA LEU A 205 51.10 -36.22 -0.45
C LEU A 205 52.21 -36.13 -1.53
N LYS A 206 52.13 -36.97 -2.58
CA LYS A 206 52.98 -36.86 -3.77
C LYS A 206 52.24 -36.17 -4.90
N ASP A 207 53.00 -35.71 -5.91
CA ASP A 207 52.42 -35.14 -7.12
C ASP A 207 51.46 -36.12 -7.78
N HIS A 208 50.28 -35.63 -8.16
CA HIS A 208 49.18 -36.36 -8.79
C HIS A 208 48.46 -37.41 -7.93
N ASP A 209 48.75 -37.50 -6.62
CA ASP A 209 47.99 -38.36 -5.68
C ASP A 209 46.53 -37.92 -5.50
N VAL A 210 46.23 -36.64 -5.72
CA VAL A 210 44.88 -36.07 -5.61
C VAL A 210 44.55 -35.18 -6.79
N SER A 211 43.28 -35.14 -7.16
CA SER A 211 42.75 -34.25 -8.21
C SER A 211 41.83 -33.20 -7.60
N ALA A 212 41.87 -31.98 -8.14
CA ALA A 212 40.79 -31.03 -7.96
C ALA A 212 39.71 -31.29 -9.01
N PHE A 213 38.44 -31.23 -8.61
CA PHE A 213 37.34 -31.21 -9.54
C PHE A 213 36.44 -30.00 -9.30
N MET A 214 35.84 -29.54 -10.39
CA MET A 214 34.83 -28.49 -10.38
C MET A 214 33.58 -29.01 -11.07
N ARG A 215 32.47 -28.97 -10.34
CA ARG A 215 31.15 -29.38 -10.80
C ARG A 215 30.23 -28.17 -10.95
N LEU A 216 29.64 -28.02 -12.12
CA LEU A 216 28.72 -26.95 -12.52
C LEU A 216 27.36 -27.58 -12.84
N GLY A 217 26.31 -27.25 -12.09
CA GLY A 217 25.01 -27.87 -12.28
C GLY A 217 23.81 -27.02 -11.89
N VAL A 218 22.63 -27.46 -12.35
CA VAL A 218 21.33 -26.99 -11.83
C VAL A 218 21.01 -27.65 -10.49
N ASP A 219 21.65 -28.78 -10.20
CA ASP A 219 21.67 -29.47 -8.92
C ASP A 219 23.06 -30.08 -8.67
N TYR A 220 23.23 -30.74 -7.52
CA TYR A 220 24.51 -31.30 -7.11
C TYR A 220 24.80 -32.72 -7.65
N ARG A 221 23.79 -33.45 -8.15
CA ARG A 221 23.83 -34.93 -8.26
C ARG A 221 23.33 -35.50 -9.58
N ASP A 222 22.28 -34.93 -10.14
CA ASP A 222 21.55 -35.52 -11.26
C ASP A 222 21.77 -34.74 -12.55
N ASN A 223 22.05 -33.44 -12.49
CA ASN A 223 22.22 -32.58 -13.66
C ASN A 223 23.44 -31.67 -13.52
N TYR A 224 24.62 -32.18 -13.92
CA TYR A 224 25.88 -31.45 -13.81
C TYR A 224 26.88 -31.75 -14.94
N TYR A 225 27.76 -30.78 -15.17
CA TYR A 225 29.07 -30.93 -15.80
C TYR A 225 30.14 -31.01 -14.73
N GLU A 226 31.13 -31.87 -14.89
CA GLU A 226 32.29 -31.93 -14.00
C GLU A 226 33.59 -31.98 -14.80
N TYR A 227 34.56 -31.20 -14.34
CA TYR A 227 35.88 -31.07 -14.92
C TYR A 227 36.94 -31.37 -13.84
N GLU A 228 37.92 -32.20 -14.17
CA GLU A 228 38.92 -32.73 -13.24
C GLU A 228 40.34 -32.37 -13.69
N VAL A 229 41.19 -31.98 -12.73
CA VAL A 229 42.61 -31.64 -12.93
C VAL A 229 43.46 -32.31 -11.83
N PRO A 230 44.47 -33.14 -12.16
CA PRO A 230 45.37 -33.74 -11.18
C PRO A 230 46.32 -32.68 -10.58
N LEU A 231 46.57 -32.72 -9.28
CA LEU A 231 47.29 -31.66 -8.56
C LEU A 231 48.75 -32.00 -8.28
N LYS A 232 49.62 -30.99 -8.44
CA LYS A 232 51.00 -30.95 -8.00
C LYS A 232 51.10 -30.39 -6.58
N VAL A 233 51.91 -31.00 -5.73
CA VAL A 233 52.00 -30.68 -4.30
C VAL A 233 53.04 -29.60 -4.06
N THR A 234 52.71 -28.64 -3.20
CA THR A 234 53.65 -27.60 -2.78
C THR A 234 54.52 -28.07 -1.61
N LEU A 235 55.84 -27.90 -1.72
CA LEU A 235 56.78 -28.28 -0.67
C LEU A 235 56.74 -27.31 0.53
N PRO A 236 56.76 -27.80 1.78
CA PRO A 236 56.78 -26.97 3.00
C PRO A 236 57.87 -25.88 3.00
N GLY A 237 57.54 -24.69 3.52
CA GLY A 237 58.50 -23.60 3.72
C GLY A 237 58.74 -22.67 2.53
N THR A 238 58.13 -22.93 1.36
CA THR A 238 58.19 -22.00 0.22
C THR A 238 57.35 -20.74 0.47
N ARG A 239 57.81 -19.59 -0.05
CA ARG A 239 57.05 -18.33 -0.10
C ARG A 239 56.92 -17.79 -1.53
N ASP A 240 57.36 -18.56 -2.52
CA ASP A 240 57.27 -18.18 -3.92
C ASP A 240 55.83 -18.35 -4.43
N PRO A 241 55.14 -17.27 -4.87
CA PRO A 241 53.79 -17.37 -5.42
C PRO A 241 53.66 -18.35 -6.59
N GLY A 242 54.68 -18.51 -7.42
CA GLY A 242 54.65 -19.46 -8.55
C GLY A 242 54.76 -20.93 -8.12
N ALA A 243 55.41 -21.19 -6.97
CA ALA A 243 55.50 -22.52 -6.38
C ALA A 243 54.26 -22.87 -5.55
N ILE A 244 53.63 -21.88 -4.89
CA ILE A 244 52.39 -22.06 -4.12
C ILE A 244 51.19 -22.19 -5.06
N TRP A 245 51.18 -21.48 -6.18
CA TRP A 245 50.14 -21.57 -7.21
C TRP A 245 50.73 -22.09 -8.54
N PRO A 246 51.08 -23.40 -8.64
CA PRO A 246 51.62 -23.95 -9.88
C PRO A 246 50.66 -23.76 -11.06
N ALA A 247 51.18 -23.37 -12.22
CA ALA A 247 50.37 -23.22 -13.43
C ALA A 247 49.71 -24.55 -13.87
N GLU A 248 50.33 -25.70 -13.55
CA GLU A 248 49.79 -27.04 -13.80
C GLU A 248 48.49 -27.32 -13.01
N ASN A 249 48.32 -26.67 -11.86
CA ASN A 249 47.14 -26.82 -11.01
C ASN A 249 46.01 -25.87 -11.40
N GLU A 250 46.25 -24.88 -12.27
CA GLU A 250 45.21 -23.93 -12.69
C GLU A 250 44.13 -24.65 -13.49
N ILE A 251 42.89 -24.58 -13.01
CA ILE A 251 41.73 -25.07 -13.76
C ILE A 251 41.50 -24.10 -14.91
N GLN A 252 41.82 -24.50 -16.14
CA GLN A 252 41.53 -23.73 -17.36
C GLN A 252 40.46 -24.42 -18.20
N LEU A 253 39.20 -24.26 -17.79
CA LEU A 253 38.06 -24.87 -18.43
C LEU A 253 37.57 -24.03 -19.62
N GLU A 254 37.58 -24.63 -20.81
CA GLU A 254 36.91 -24.09 -21.99
C GLU A 254 35.43 -24.49 -21.96
N LEU A 255 34.52 -23.53 -21.90
CA LEU A 255 33.09 -23.80 -21.74
C LEU A 255 32.50 -24.52 -22.97
N ALA A 256 33.07 -24.30 -24.16
CA ALA A 256 32.70 -25.02 -25.38
C ALA A 256 33.05 -26.52 -25.35
N LEU A 257 33.99 -26.95 -24.48
CA LEU A 257 34.26 -28.37 -24.27
C LEU A 257 33.05 -29.08 -23.66
N LEU A 258 32.34 -28.40 -22.73
CA LEU A 258 31.17 -28.96 -22.07
C LEU A 258 30.00 -29.17 -23.05
N THR A 259 29.74 -28.18 -23.90
CA THR A 259 28.65 -28.26 -24.89
C THR A 259 28.95 -29.29 -25.98
N ARG A 260 30.21 -29.40 -26.43
CA ARG A 260 30.65 -30.45 -27.38
C ARG A 260 30.53 -31.85 -26.77
N ALA A 261 30.91 -32.03 -25.52
CA ALA A 261 30.73 -33.28 -24.80
C ALA A 261 29.23 -33.66 -24.66
N LYS A 262 28.36 -32.68 -24.40
CA LYS A 262 26.89 -32.88 -24.39
C LYS A 262 26.34 -33.28 -25.76
N LEU A 263 26.80 -32.62 -26.83
CA LEU A 263 26.43 -32.94 -28.21
C LEU A 263 26.87 -34.36 -28.60
N ALA A 264 28.10 -34.76 -28.26
CA ALA A 264 28.61 -36.11 -28.50
C ALA A 264 27.78 -37.18 -27.78
N ARG A 265 27.43 -36.95 -26.50
CA ARG A 265 26.54 -37.83 -25.72
C ARG A 265 25.15 -37.94 -26.36
N ASN A 266 24.56 -36.81 -26.75
CA ASN A 266 23.22 -36.77 -27.34
C ASN A 266 23.20 -37.49 -28.69
N LYS A 267 24.24 -37.31 -29.52
CA LYS A 267 24.43 -38.04 -30.78
C LYS A 267 24.52 -39.56 -30.55
N ALA A 268 25.20 -39.98 -29.49
CA ALA A 268 25.30 -41.39 -29.08
C ALA A 268 24.01 -41.94 -28.45
N ARG A 269 22.98 -41.11 -28.19
CA ARG A 269 21.72 -41.47 -27.51
C ARG A 269 21.95 -42.18 -26.17
N PHE A 270 22.98 -41.76 -25.44
CA PHE A 270 23.36 -42.34 -24.15
C PHE A 270 22.29 -42.04 -23.07
N ASP A 271 22.11 -42.97 -22.12
CA ASP A 271 21.15 -42.82 -21.01
C ASP A 271 21.53 -41.64 -20.11
N LEU A 272 20.60 -40.68 -19.95
CA LEU A 272 20.82 -39.46 -19.17
C LEU A 272 21.01 -39.71 -17.67
N ASN A 273 20.57 -40.87 -17.15
CA ASN A 273 20.73 -41.21 -15.74
C ASN A 273 22.13 -41.71 -15.39
N LYS A 274 22.95 -42.03 -16.41
CA LYS A 274 24.32 -42.52 -16.24
C LYS A 274 25.33 -41.42 -16.53
N VAL A 275 26.49 -41.50 -15.87
CA VAL A 275 27.58 -40.57 -16.12
C VAL A 275 28.24 -40.91 -17.46
N TYR A 276 28.29 -39.93 -18.37
CA TYR A 276 29.00 -40.02 -19.63
C TYR A 276 30.38 -39.36 -19.49
N THR A 277 31.43 -40.09 -19.85
CA THR A 277 32.82 -39.58 -19.80
C THR A 277 33.26 -39.18 -21.21
N TYR A 278 33.74 -37.95 -21.36
CA TYR A 278 34.29 -37.42 -22.60
C TYR A 278 35.71 -36.92 -22.35
N THR A 279 36.67 -37.37 -23.17
CA THR A 279 38.07 -36.95 -23.08
C THR A 279 38.53 -36.36 -24.41
N GLU A 280 39.08 -35.15 -24.37
CA GLU A 280 39.64 -34.46 -25.55
C GLU A 280 40.95 -33.77 -25.15
N ASN A 281 42.03 -34.00 -25.89
CA ASN A 281 43.35 -33.36 -25.66
C ASN A 281 43.85 -33.48 -24.20
N GLY A 282 43.65 -34.63 -23.56
CA GLY A 282 44.03 -34.87 -22.16
C GLY A 282 43.09 -34.24 -21.11
N LYS A 283 42.03 -33.53 -21.53
CA LYS A 283 41.01 -32.94 -20.65
C LYS A 283 39.83 -33.90 -20.50
N LYS A 284 39.51 -34.27 -19.26
CA LYS A 284 38.41 -35.19 -18.91
C LYS A 284 37.19 -34.41 -18.42
N VAL A 285 36.02 -34.67 -19.02
CA VAL A 285 34.72 -34.10 -18.65
C VAL A 285 33.72 -35.21 -18.37
N LEU A 286 33.00 -35.09 -17.25
CA LEU A 286 31.94 -35.99 -16.84
C LEU A 286 30.59 -35.25 -16.95
N ILE A 287 29.57 -35.91 -17.52
CA ILE A 287 28.24 -35.34 -17.72
C ILE A 287 27.18 -36.31 -17.23
N LYS A 288 26.24 -35.81 -16.41
CA LYS A 288 25.05 -36.56 -16.00
C LYS A 288 23.80 -35.68 -16.14
N GLY A 289 22.68 -36.27 -16.58
CA GLY A 289 21.40 -35.58 -16.75
C GLY A 289 21.41 -34.52 -17.85
N GLN A 290 20.68 -33.44 -17.67
CA GLN A 290 20.58 -32.31 -18.59
C GLN A 290 21.05 -31.02 -17.92
N PRO A 291 22.37 -30.87 -17.65
CA PRO A 291 22.91 -29.64 -17.08
C PRO A 291 22.71 -28.45 -18.02
N ASP A 292 22.67 -27.24 -17.47
CA ASP A 292 22.39 -26.01 -18.23
C ASP A 292 23.28 -24.85 -17.72
N LEU A 293 24.18 -24.37 -18.59
CA LEU A 293 25.09 -23.25 -18.30
C LEU A 293 24.39 -21.89 -18.19
N SER A 294 23.14 -21.78 -18.66
CA SER A 294 22.34 -20.57 -18.53
C SER A 294 21.70 -20.40 -17.16
N ARG A 295 21.43 -21.53 -16.49
CA ARG A 295 20.64 -21.60 -15.25
C ARG A 295 21.36 -22.39 -14.18
N LEU A 296 22.67 -22.23 -14.09
CA LEU A 296 23.43 -22.81 -12.99
C LEU A 296 22.80 -22.37 -11.66
N ARG A 297 22.79 -23.31 -10.72
CA ARG A 297 22.33 -23.09 -9.34
C ARG A 297 23.42 -23.38 -8.35
N THR A 298 24.35 -24.25 -8.70
CA THR A 298 25.46 -24.63 -7.85
C THR A 298 26.76 -24.66 -8.64
N ILE A 299 27.80 -24.20 -7.96
CA ILE A 299 29.17 -24.60 -8.22
C ILE A 299 29.68 -25.37 -7.01
N MET A 300 30.35 -26.49 -7.28
CA MET A 300 30.98 -27.34 -6.28
C MET A 300 32.45 -27.50 -6.63
N LEU A 301 33.31 -27.27 -5.64
CA LEU A 301 34.75 -27.44 -5.73
C LEU A 301 35.15 -28.51 -4.73
N GLY A 302 35.92 -29.49 -5.17
CA GLY A 302 36.26 -30.62 -4.32
C GLY A 302 37.55 -31.31 -4.68
N ILE A 303 37.98 -32.14 -3.74
CA ILE A 303 39.19 -32.96 -3.80
C ILE A 303 38.76 -34.40 -4.05
N ARG A 304 39.40 -35.06 -5.01
CA ARG A 304 39.21 -36.46 -5.36
C ARG A 304 40.52 -37.22 -5.11
N ASN A 305 40.41 -38.37 -4.46
CA ASN A 305 41.43 -39.40 -4.49
C ASN A 305 41.06 -40.34 -5.66
N PRO A 306 41.78 -40.31 -6.80
CA PRO A 306 41.47 -41.15 -7.96
C PRO A 306 41.41 -42.62 -7.56
N LEU A 307 40.55 -43.41 -8.21
CA LEU A 307 40.48 -44.85 -7.94
C LEU A 307 41.72 -45.55 -8.51
N LYS A 308 42.38 -46.41 -7.71
CA LYS A 308 43.51 -47.21 -8.19
C LYS A 308 43.13 -48.16 -9.32
N LEU A 309 43.62 -47.85 -10.52
CA LEU A 309 43.43 -48.65 -11.74
C LEU A 309 44.75 -49.18 -12.35
N GLY A 310 45.92 -48.78 -11.83
CA GLY A 310 47.26 -49.09 -12.37
C GLY A 310 48.39 -49.14 -11.31
N ALA A 311 49.64 -49.21 -11.77
CA ALA A 311 50.83 -49.37 -10.91
C ALA A 311 51.38 -48.05 -10.30
N ASP A 312 50.94 -46.90 -10.81
CA ASP A 312 51.44 -45.57 -10.45
C ASP A 312 50.72 -44.94 -9.23
N ASP A 313 49.70 -45.63 -8.68
CA ASP A 313 48.89 -45.19 -7.55
C ASP A 313 49.02 -46.17 -6.36
N ASP A 314 49.18 -45.64 -5.15
CA ASP A 314 49.33 -46.43 -3.92
C ASP A 314 48.00 -46.93 -3.34
N GLY A 315 46.86 -46.34 -3.72
CA GLY A 315 45.52 -46.72 -3.25
C GLY A 315 45.30 -46.51 -1.75
N LEU A 316 46.07 -45.60 -1.12
CA LEU A 316 45.98 -45.30 0.30
C LEU A 316 45.07 -44.08 0.57
N ASP A 317 44.54 -44.00 1.79
CA ASP A 317 43.81 -42.82 2.28
C ASP A 317 44.75 -41.58 2.26
N LYS A 318 44.29 -40.46 1.71
CA LYS A 318 45.08 -39.22 1.57
C LYS A 318 44.57 -38.12 2.51
N THR A 319 45.49 -37.40 3.18
CA THR A 319 45.17 -36.16 3.91
C THR A 319 45.78 -34.97 3.17
N ALA A 320 44.92 -34.04 2.76
CA ALA A 320 45.27 -32.92 1.90
C ALA A 320 44.52 -31.64 2.29
N THR A 321 45.20 -30.51 2.12
CA THR A 321 44.59 -29.18 2.13
C THR A 321 44.68 -28.61 0.73
N VAL A 322 43.54 -28.25 0.14
CA VAL A 322 43.48 -27.65 -1.20
C VAL A 322 42.88 -26.27 -1.12
N TRP A 323 43.54 -25.28 -1.72
CA TRP A 323 43.00 -23.92 -1.79
C TRP A 323 42.48 -23.62 -3.20
N TYR A 324 41.36 -22.92 -3.29
CA TYR A 324 40.78 -22.44 -4.54
C TYR A 324 40.69 -20.93 -4.49
N ASP A 325 41.35 -20.26 -5.43
CA ASP A 325 41.39 -18.81 -5.49
C ASP A 325 40.98 -18.28 -6.87
N GLU A 326 40.49 -17.04 -6.89
CA GLU A 326 40.11 -16.27 -8.08
C GLU A 326 39.32 -17.07 -9.14
N LEU A 327 38.05 -17.38 -8.82
CA LEU A 327 37.09 -17.96 -9.77
C LEU A 327 36.68 -16.90 -10.81
N ARG A 328 37.36 -16.87 -11.96
CA ARG A 328 37.17 -15.86 -13.01
C ARG A 328 36.59 -16.44 -14.30
N LEU A 329 35.81 -15.61 -14.98
CA LEU A 329 35.34 -15.88 -16.34
C LEU A 329 36.09 -14.96 -17.29
N THR A 330 36.68 -15.53 -18.34
CA THR A 330 37.50 -14.79 -19.30
C THR A 330 37.04 -15.02 -20.73
N ASP A 331 37.54 -14.17 -21.62
CA ASP A 331 37.26 -14.21 -23.06
C ASP A 331 35.75 -14.14 -23.36
N PHE A 332 35.14 -12.98 -23.15
CA PHE A 332 33.73 -12.77 -23.47
C PHE A 332 33.45 -12.91 -24.97
N ASP A 333 32.20 -13.25 -25.31
CA ASP A 333 31.77 -13.33 -26.69
C ASP A 333 31.78 -11.94 -27.35
N GLN A 334 32.64 -11.78 -28.35
CA GLN A 334 32.83 -10.54 -29.11
C GLN A 334 32.03 -10.50 -30.41
N ARG A 335 31.17 -11.49 -30.67
CA ARG A 335 30.28 -11.46 -31.84
C ARG A 335 29.40 -10.20 -31.81
N GLY A 336 29.47 -9.42 -32.89
CA GLY A 336 28.61 -8.25 -33.09
C GLY A 336 27.25 -8.67 -33.66
N GLY A 337 26.23 -7.86 -33.39
CA GLY A 337 24.95 -7.93 -34.07
C GLY A 337 24.66 -6.62 -34.80
N TRP A 338 23.80 -6.70 -35.81
CA TRP A 338 23.24 -5.54 -36.50
C TRP A 338 21.73 -5.50 -36.33
N ALA A 339 21.16 -4.30 -36.42
CA ALA A 339 19.74 -4.11 -36.58
C ALA A 339 19.45 -3.16 -37.74
N ALA A 340 18.37 -3.43 -38.44
CA ALA A 340 17.80 -2.55 -39.45
C ALA A 340 16.35 -2.25 -39.03
N ALA A 341 16.01 -0.97 -39.00
CA ALA A 341 14.65 -0.52 -38.81
C ALA A 341 14.26 0.34 -40.01
N GLY A 342 13.15 -0.01 -40.65
CA GLY A 342 12.52 0.78 -41.70
C GLY A 342 11.16 1.24 -41.23
N ARG A 343 10.85 2.52 -41.43
CA ARG A 343 9.51 3.06 -41.20
C ARG A 343 9.12 3.96 -42.36
N MET A 344 7.97 3.67 -42.95
CA MET A 344 7.36 4.46 -44.00
C MET A 344 5.99 4.94 -43.49
N ASN A 345 5.79 6.25 -43.46
CA ASN A 345 4.49 6.85 -43.21
C ASN A 345 4.03 7.53 -44.50
N ALA A 346 2.84 7.18 -45.00
CA ALA A 346 2.25 7.77 -46.19
C ALA A 346 0.88 8.36 -45.84
N LYS A 347 0.74 9.67 -46.02
CA LYS A 347 -0.52 10.40 -45.84
C LYS A 347 -1.19 10.62 -47.19
N LEU A 348 -2.39 10.08 -47.38
CA LEU A 348 -3.23 10.22 -48.57
C LEU A 348 -4.24 11.35 -48.34
N ALA A 349 -3.77 12.60 -48.50
CA ALA A 349 -4.53 13.82 -48.24
C ALA A 349 -5.25 13.78 -46.87
N ASP A 350 -6.57 13.97 -46.85
CA ASP A 350 -7.41 13.90 -45.64
C ASP A 350 -8.13 12.54 -45.48
N PHE A 351 -7.81 11.56 -46.32
CA PHE A 351 -8.53 10.27 -46.37
C PHE A 351 -7.88 9.17 -45.54
N ALA A 352 -6.56 9.00 -45.63
CA ALA A 352 -5.89 7.91 -44.93
C ALA A 352 -4.44 8.21 -44.54
N ASP A 353 -4.01 7.64 -43.42
CA ASP A 353 -2.63 7.61 -42.95
C ASP A 353 -2.18 6.15 -42.82
N VAL A 354 -1.27 5.72 -43.70
CA VAL A 354 -0.72 4.37 -43.72
C VAL A 354 0.70 4.38 -43.15
N THR A 355 0.94 3.58 -42.12
CA THR A 355 2.25 3.37 -41.50
C THR A 355 2.69 1.94 -41.70
N ILE A 356 3.86 1.74 -42.29
CA ILE A 356 4.54 0.45 -42.40
C ILE A 356 5.82 0.57 -41.59
N SER A 357 6.00 -0.28 -40.60
CA SER A 357 7.24 -0.37 -39.84
C SER A 357 7.76 -1.80 -39.81
N GLY A 358 9.05 -1.96 -40.09
CA GLY A 358 9.71 -3.25 -40.09
C GLY A 358 11.00 -3.15 -39.31
N THR A 359 11.27 -4.14 -38.46
CA THR A 359 12.55 -4.24 -37.77
C THR A 359 13.13 -5.64 -37.91
N LYS A 360 14.45 -5.70 -38.06
CA LYS A 360 15.25 -6.92 -38.03
C LYS A 360 16.41 -6.66 -37.09
N SER A 361 16.62 -7.52 -36.11
CA SER A 361 17.80 -7.45 -35.23
C SER A 361 18.37 -8.84 -35.06
N THR A 362 19.69 -8.96 -35.16
CA THR A 362 20.40 -10.23 -35.06
C THR A 362 20.93 -10.47 -33.66
N ILE A 363 21.33 -11.71 -33.38
CA ILE A 363 21.98 -12.12 -32.14
C ILE A 363 23.21 -11.24 -31.88
N GLY A 364 23.36 -10.75 -30.65
CA GLY A 364 24.44 -9.85 -30.22
C GLY A 364 24.14 -8.36 -30.35
N PHE A 365 23.01 -7.96 -30.95
CA PHE A 365 22.60 -6.55 -31.01
C PHE A 365 22.08 -6.05 -29.65
N GLY A 366 22.46 -4.83 -29.27
CA GLY A 366 22.07 -4.17 -28.03
C GLY A 366 22.55 -2.72 -27.99
N SER A 367 22.19 -1.97 -26.95
CA SER A 367 22.66 -0.59 -26.74
C SER A 367 24.12 -0.56 -26.23
N ILE A 368 24.78 0.59 -26.29
CA ILE A 368 26.20 0.73 -25.91
C ILE A 368 26.44 0.43 -24.42
N ASP A 369 25.46 0.76 -23.57
CA ASP A 369 25.45 0.51 -22.13
C ASP A 369 25.07 -0.93 -21.76
N SER A 370 24.58 -1.74 -22.72
CA SER A 370 24.18 -3.12 -22.46
C SER A 370 25.39 -4.01 -22.14
N ARG A 371 25.28 -4.77 -21.05
CA ARG A 371 26.29 -5.79 -20.71
C ARG A 371 26.26 -6.91 -21.75
N VAL A 372 27.37 -7.64 -21.90
CA VAL A 372 27.47 -8.74 -22.88
C VAL A 372 26.39 -9.82 -22.66
N SER A 373 25.97 -10.05 -21.42
CA SER A 373 24.89 -10.98 -21.07
C SER A 373 23.47 -10.45 -21.35
N GLU A 374 23.30 -9.14 -21.53
CA GLU A 374 22.01 -8.47 -21.72
C GLU A 374 21.69 -8.19 -23.21
N ARG A 375 22.68 -8.37 -24.09
CA ARG A 375 22.49 -8.25 -25.55
C ARG A 375 21.53 -9.31 -26.08
N SER A 376 20.88 -9.02 -27.20
CA SER A 376 19.89 -9.92 -27.81
C SER A 376 20.49 -11.32 -28.06
N ARG A 377 19.81 -12.36 -27.56
CA ARG A 377 20.14 -13.77 -27.81
C ARG A 377 19.13 -14.45 -28.73
N SER A 378 18.36 -13.65 -29.45
CA SER A 378 17.45 -14.10 -30.49
C SER A 378 17.60 -13.24 -31.73
N ASP A 379 17.36 -13.86 -32.87
CA ASP A 379 17.19 -13.17 -34.14
C ASP A 379 15.72 -12.77 -34.28
N ASN A 380 15.44 -11.48 -34.15
CA ASN A 380 14.08 -10.95 -34.09
C ASN A 380 13.71 -10.24 -35.39
N GLN A 381 12.51 -10.52 -35.87
CA GLN A 381 11.86 -9.92 -37.02
C GLN A 381 10.50 -9.39 -36.60
N SER A 382 10.19 -8.15 -36.92
CA SER A 382 8.84 -7.61 -36.78
C SER A 382 8.41 -6.88 -38.04
N LEU A 383 7.16 -7.03 -38.43
CA LEU A 383 6.52 -6.25 -39.48
C LEU A 383 5.16 -5.79 -38.97
N ASP A 384 4.95 -4.49 -38.93
CA ASP A 384 3.71 -3.85 -38.51
C ASP A 384 3.19 -2.96 -39.64
N VAL A 385 1.96 -3.23 -40.06
CA VAL A 385 1.24 -2.47 -41.08
C VAL A 385 -0.03 -1.94 -40.43
N ALA A 386 -0.12 -0.62 -40.29
CA ALA A 386 -1.25 0.08 -39.71
C ALA A 386 -1.81 1.10 -40.71
N ALA A 387 -3.13 1.22 -40.79
CA ALA A 387 -3.83 2.21 -41.61
C ALA A 387 -4.96 2.84 -40.80
N ASN A 388 -4.94 4.18 -40.68
CA ASN A 388 -6.08 4.97 -40.25
C ASN A 388 -6.77 5.51 -41.50
N VAL A 389 -8.08 5.28 -41.65
CA VAL A 389 -8.85 5.66 -42.84
C VAL A 389 -10.13 6.37 -42.39
N GLU A 390 -10.39 7.56 -42.93
CA GLU A 390 -11.65 8.28 -42.74
C GLU A 390 -12.60 8.00 -43.91
N LEU A 391 -13.38 6.92 -43.80
CA LEU A 391 -14.33 6.50 -44.83
C LEU A 391 -15.49 7.50 -45.02
N GLY A 392 -15.69 8.43 -44.08
CA GLY A 392 -16.66 9.51 -44.19
C GLY A 392 -16.40 10.45 -45.38
N LYS A 393 -15.14 10.55 -45.83
CA LYS A 393 -14.75 11.39 -46.98
C LYS A 393 -15.32 10.95 -48.33
N PHE A 394 -15.91 9.75 -48.44
CA PHE A 394 -16.64 9.32 -49.64
C PHE A 394 -18.04 9.96 -49.76
N PHE A 395 -18.54 10.59 -48.70
CA PHE A 395 -19.83 11.29 -48.69
C PHE A 395 -19.63 12.81 -48.86
N PRO A 396 -20.61 13.56 -49.40
CA PRO A 396 -20.52 15.02 -49.47
C PRO A 396 -20.38 15.66 -48.08
N ASP A 397 -19.57 16.72 -47.94
CA ASP A 397 -19.34 17.40 -46.65
C ASP A 397 -20.63 17.84 -45.94
N LYS A 398 -21.68 18.20 -46.72
CA LYS A 398 -23.01 18.56 -46.19
C LYS A 398 -23.69 17.43 -45.42
N ALA A 399 -23.34 16.17 -45.69
CA ALA A 399 -23.90 15.00 -45.02
C ALA A 399 -23.37 14.82 -43.59
N GLY A 400 -22.19 15.37 -43.25
CA GLY A 400 -21.60 15.33 -41.92
C GLY A 400 -21.35 13.92 -41.38
N ILE A 401 -21.04 12.96 -42.24
CA ILE A 401 -20.85 11.54 -41.87
C ILE A 401 -19.37 11.31 -41.53
N HIS A 402 -19.09 10.79 -40.33
CA HIS A 402 -17.75 10.43 -39.86
C HIS A 402 -17.66 8.92 -39.65
N ILE A 403 -16.72 8.28 -40.34
CA ILE A 403 -16.47 6.83 -40.29
C ILE A 403 -14.94 6.58 -40.21
N PRO A 404 -14.32 6.84 -39.05
CA PRO A 404 -12.91 6.53 -38.85
C PRO A 404 -12.73 5.02 -38.63
N ALA A 405 -11.86 4.42 -39.44
CA ALA A 405 -11.51 3.01 -39.42
C ALA A 405 -10.01 2.85 -39.20
N TYR A 406 -9.63 1.96 -38.27
CA TYR A 406 -8.25 1.57 -37.99
C TYR A 406 -8.06 0.10 -38.32
N ILE A 407 -7.05 -0.20 -39.13
CA ILE A 407 -6.68 -1.57 -39.50
C ILE A 407 -5.20 -1.77 -39.14
N ASN A 408 -4.88 -2.83 -38.41
CA ASN A 408 -3.50 -3.19 -38.07
C ASN A 408 -3.25 -4.68 -38.25
N ILE A 409 -2.13 -5.02 -38.87
CA ILE A 409 -1.60 -6.38 -38.95
C ILE A 409 -0.14 -6.31 -38.52
N SER A 410 0.18 -7.05 -37.45
CA SER A 410 1.51 -7.07 -36.86
C SER A 410 1.99 -8.51 -36.77
N THR A 411 3.16 -8.82 -37.31
CA THR A 411 3.82 -10.11 -37.18
C THR A 411 5.15 -9.95 -36.47
N GLN A 412 5.44 -10.86 -35.55
CA GLN A 412 6.68 -10.91 -34.81
C GLN A 412 7.18 -12.35 -34.82
N LYS A 413 8.47 -12.51 -35.15
CA LYS A 413 9.15 -13.80 -35.21
C LYS A 413 10.50 -13.67 -34.52
N GLY A 414 10.73 -14.48 -33.49
CA GLY A 414 12.00 -14.59 -32.78
C GLY A 414 12.58 -15.99 -32.92
N THR A 415 13.80 -16.11 -33.43
CA THR A 415 14.54 -17.38 -33.46
C THR A 415 15.64 -17.34 -32.40
N PRO A 416 15.59 -18.18 -31.36
CA PRO A 416 16.59 -18.14 -30.29
C PRO A 416 17.96 -18.65 -30.76
N GLN A 417 19.03 -18.11 -30.19
CA GLN A 417 20.41 -18.57 -30.42
C GLN A 417 20.63 -19.98 -29.87
N TYR A 418 20.12 -20.24 -28.66
CA TYR A 418 20.26 -21.50 -27.95
C TYR A 418 18.99 -22.33 -28.08
N ASP A 419 19.13 -23.65 -28.12
CA ASP A 419 17.99 -24.56 -28.14
C ASP A 419 17.20 -24.47 -26.82
N PRO A 420 15.90 -24.10 -26.85
CA PRO A 420 15.06 -23.99 -25.66
C PRO A 420 14.98 -25.26 -24.81
N THR A 421 15.24 -26.44 -25.38
CA THR A 421 15.20 -27.72 -24.62
C THR A 421 16.39 -27.91 -23.69
N THR A 422 17.55 -27.31 -24.01
CA THR A 422 18.83 -27.59 -23.34
C THR A 422 19.46 -26.36 -22.69
N GLY A 423 19.14 -25.16 -23.18
CA GLY A 423 19.55 -23.87 -22.61
C GLY A 423 20.98 -23.43 -22.92
N ASP A 424 21.90 -24.37 -23.20
CA ASP A 424 23.35 -24.14 -23.30
C ASP A 424 23.98 -24.52 -24.66
N VAL A 425 23.27 -25.28 -25.51
CA VAL A 425 23.73 -25.63 -26.87
C VAL A 425 23.10 -24.68 -27.90
N GLU A 426 23.88 -24.22 -28.87
CA GLU A 426 23.35 -23.37 -29.95
C GLU A 426 22.37 -24.16 -30.84
N LEU A 427 21.21 -23.56 -31.16
CA LEU A 427 20.17 -24.17 -32.00
C LEU A 427 20.72 -24.56 -33.37
N LYS A 428 21.67 -23.78 -33.91
CA LYS A 428 22.36 -24.07 -35.17
C LYS A 428 23.10 -25.40 -35.12
N ASP A 429 23.78 -25.71 -34.02
CA ASP A 429 24.55 -26.95 -33.85
C ASP A 429 23.63 -28.16 -33.68
N VAL A 430 22.49 -27.99 -33.01
CA VAL A 430 21.44 -29.03 -32.91
C VAL A 430 20.88 -29.35 -34.29
N LEU A 431 20.52 -28.33 -35.08
CA LEU A 431 19.98 -28.50 -36.43
C LEU A 431 21.01 -29.11 -37.40
N ALA A 432 22.30 -28.80 -37.24
CA ALA A 432 23.38 -29.37 -38.07
C ALA A 432 23.69 -30.84 -37.74
N ASN A 433 23.48 -31.27 -36.49
CA ASN A 433 23.69 -32.65 -36.05
C ASN A 433 22.49 -33.59 -36.31
N GLU A 434 21.33 -33.06 -36.70
CA GLU A 434 20.14 -33.85 -37.03
C GLU A 434 20.14 -34.24 -38.52
N GLU A 435 20.16 -35.54 -38.82
CA GLU A 435 20.26 -36.06 -40.19
C GLU A 435 18.91 -36.06 -40.92
N ASP A 436 17.78 -36.12 -40.21
CA ASP A 436 16.42 -36.11 -40.79
C ASP A 436 15.90 -34.68 -41.04
N GLU A 437 15.64 -34.34 -42.31
CA GLU A 437 15.14 -33.04 -42.75
C GLU A 437 13.77 -32.69 -42.15
N LYS A 438 12.84 -33.65 -42.07
CA LYS A 438 11.50 -33.39 -41.52
C LYS A 438 11.56 -33.08 -40.02
N ARG A 439 12.45 -33.77 -39.31
CA ARG A 439 12.70 -33.56 -37.89
C ARG A 439 13.39 -32.21 -37.65
N ARG A 440 14.35 -31.84 -38.50
CA ARG A 440 15.04 -30.55 -38.46
C ARG A 440 14.08 -29.36 -38.60
N ASP A 441 13.17 -29.41 -39.56
CA ASP A 441 12.15 -28.35 -39.76
C ASP A 441 11.16 -28.27 -38.59
N THR A 442 10.83 -29.43 -38.02
CA THR A 442 9.97 -29.50 -36.83
C THR A 442 10.63 -28.86 -35.61
N ILE A 443 11.91 -29.18 -35.33
CA ILE A 443 12.69 -28.58 -34.24
C ILE A 443 12.75 -27.06 -34.41
N LYS A 444 13.04 -26.58 -35.63
CA LYS A 444 13.08 -25.15 -35.92
C LYS A 444 11.74 -24.47 -35.67
N ARG A 445 10.63 -25.03 -36.17
CA ARG A 445 9.29 -24.47 -35.98
C ARG A 445 8.87 -24.45 -34.50
N ILE A 446 9.29 -25.43 -33.71
CA ILE A 446 9.01 -25.51 -32.27
C ILE A 446 9.83 -24.47 -31.49
N ALA A 447 11.08 -24.23 -31.88
CA ALA A 447 11.95 -23.27 -31.21
C ALA A 447 11.62 -21.80 -31.54
N GLU A 448 10.98 -21.53 -32.68
CA GLU A 448 10.58 -20.18 -33.09
C GLU A 448 9.42 -19.62 -32.23
N ASP A 449 9.65 -18.47 -31.59
CA ASP A 449 8.59 -17.63 -31.02
C ASP A 449 7.91 -16.89 -32.18
N TYR A 450 6.61 -17.07 -32.35
CA TYR A 450 5.85 -16.45 -33.41
C TYR A 450 4.53 -15.90 -32.89
N THR A 451 4.33 -14.61 -33.15
CA THR A 451 3.12 -13.87 -32.77
C THR A 451 2.55 -13.15 -33.97
N ILE A 452 1.24 -13.24 -34.17
CA ILE A 452 0.49 -12.42 -35.13
C ILE A 452 -0.67 -11.72 -34.42
N ARG A 453 -0.79 -10.42 -34.69
CA ARG A 453 -1.88 -9.56 -34.19
C ARG A 453 -2.62 -8.99 -35.38
N LYS A 454 -3.95 -9.02 -35.33
CA LYS A 454 -4.82 -8.37 -36.31
C LYS A 454 -5.83 -7.51 -35.56
N SER A 455 -6.05 -6.29 -36.00
CA SER A 455 -7.06 -5.40 -35.41
C SER A 455 -7.82 -4.66 -36.50
N VAL A 456 -9.13 -4.57 -36.35
CA VAL A 456 -10.03 -3.79 -37.20
C VAL A 456 -11.01 -3.06 -36.30
N ASN A 457 -10.92 -1.73 -36.24
CA ASN A 457 -11.72 -0.91 -35.34
C ASN A 457 -12.40 0.23 -36.10
N PHE A 458 -13.71 0.38 -35.93
CA PHE A 458 -14.50 1.54 -36.30
C PHE A 458 -14.90 2.25 -35.02
N THR A 459 -14.42 3.47 -34.81
CA THR A 459 -14.58 4.16 -33.53
C THR A 459 -15.48 5.38 -33.68
N ASN A 460 -16.57 5.45 -32.93
CA ASN A 460 -17.47 6.61 -32.95
C ASN A 460 -17.92 6.99 -34.37
N VAL A 461 -18.44 6.01 -35.12
CA VAL A 461 -19.15 6.25 -36.37
C VAL A 461 -20.43 7.00 -36.04
N HIS A 462 -20.56 8.22 -36.54
CA HIS A 462 -21.69 9.10 -36.22
C HIS A 462 -21.95 10.10 -37.34
N LYS A 463 -23.11 10.74 -37.27
CA LYS A 463 -23.50 11.86 -38.13
C LYS A 463 -23.52 13.14 -37.31
N THR A 464 -22.78 14.15 -37.72
CA THR A 464 -22.77 15.48 -37.09
C THR A 464 -23.71 16.43 -37.80
N LYS A 465 -24.34 17.33 -37.04
CA LYS A 465 -25.11 18.45 -37.60
C LYS A 465 -24.15 19.49 -38.19
N THR A 466 -24.35 19.83 -39.45
CA THR A 466 -23.54 20.83 -40.18
C THR A 466 -24.02 22.26 -39.97
N ASP A 467 -25.27 22.44 -39.51
CA ASP A 467 -25.86 23.74 -39.14
C ASP A 467 -25.92 23.89 -37.60
N PRO A 468 -25.17 24.86 -37.02
CA PRO A 468 -25.20 25.14 -35.58
C PRO A 468 -26.56 25.59 -35.02
N ASP A 469 -27.44 26.17 -35.85
CA ASP A 469 -28.73 26.73 -35.42
C ASP A 469 -29.90 25.72 -35.52
N ALA A 470 -29.62 24.51 -36.03
CA ALA A 470 -30.63 23.47 -36.20
C ALA A 470 -31.14 22.92 -34.85
N LYS A 471 -32.47 22.85 -34.69
CA LYS A 471 -33.10 22.30 -33.47
C LYS A 471 -32.77 20.82 -33.28
N ASN A 472 -32.65 20.38 -32.03
CA ASN A 472 -32.42 18.97 -31.70
C ASN A 472 -33.73 18.25 -31.34
N TYR A 473 -34.14 17.30 -32.16
CA TYR A 473 -35.28 16.43 -31.91
C TYR A 473 -34.83 15.08 -31.36
N ILE A 474 -35.73 14.42 -30.65
CA ILE A 474 -35.46 13.11 -30.03
C ILE A 474 -35.24 12.04 -31.12
N TRP A 475 -35.92 12.13 -32.25
CA TRP A 475 -35.78 11.16 -33.34
C TRP A 475 -34.64 11.46 -34.33
N ASP A 476 -33.80 12.48 -34.04
CA ASP A 476 -32.68 12.84 -34.92
C ASP A 476 -31.62 11.73 -34.92
N VAL A 477 -31.19 11.32 -36.12
CA VAL A 477 -30.17 10.27 -36.32
C VAL A 477 -28.80 10.74 -35.83
N GLU A 478 -28.56 12.06 -35.77
CA GLU A 478 -27.33 12.64 -35.24
C GLU A 478 -27.10 12.36 -33.74
N ASN A 479 -28.13 11.90 -33.02
CA ASN A 479 -27.99 11.45 -31.64
C ASN A 479 -27.40 10.02 -31.54
N LEU A 480 -27.32 9.26 -32.64
CA LEU A 480 -26.80 7.90 -32.67
C LEU A 480 -25.30 7.87 -32.96
N ASN A 481 -24.56 7.04 -32.21
CA ASN A 481 -23.20 6.68 -32.53
C ASN A 481 -22.98 5.15 -32.43
N PHE A 482 -22.01 4.68 -33.19
CA PHE A 482 -21.69 3.27 -33.35
C PHE A 482 -20.18 3.06 -33.22
N SER A 483 -19.75 2.04 -32.50
CA SER A 483 -18.36 1.59 -32.52
C SER A 483 -18.28 0.07 -32.62
N TYR A 484 -17.33 -0.44 -33.39
CA TYR A 484 -17.04 -1.86 -33.52
C TYR A 484 -15.54 -2.08 -33.50
N ALA A 485 -15.04 -2.99 -32.67
CA ALA A 485 -13.63 -3.33 -32.61
C ALA A 485 -13.45 -4.86 -32.62
N TYR A 486 -12.56 -5.33 -33.48
CA TYR A 486 -12.13 -6.71 -33.58
C TYR A 486 -10.62 -6.77 -33.35
N THR A 487 -10.18 -7.62 -32.43
CA THR A 487 -8.75 -7.90 -32.24
C THR A 487 -8.53 -9.41 -32.14
N GLU A 488 -7.55 -9.90 -32.89
CA GLU A 488 -7.08 -11.28 -32.89
C GLU A 488 -5.61 -11.30 -32.49
N TYR A 489 -5.28 -12.14 -31.52
CA TYR A 489 -3.91 -12.44 -31.11
C TYR A 489 -3.71 -13.94 -31.26
N GLN A 490 -2.68 -14.33 -32.00
CA GLN A 490 -2.28 -15.72 -32.12
C GLN A 490 -0.79 -15.84 -31.84
N HIS A 491 -0.44 -16.75 -30.94
CA HIS A 491 0.93 -16.97 -30.50
C HIS A 491 1.26 -18.47 -30.46
N ARG A 492 2.53 -18.78 -30.73
CA ARG A 492 3.13 -20.10 -30.52
C ARG A 492 4.60 -19.91 -30.16
N ASP A 493 5.09 -20.78 -29.29
CA ASP A 493 6.49 -20.85 -28.90
C ASP A 493 6.86 -22.30 -28.55
N PHE A 494 7.95 -22.45 -27.80
CA PHE A 494 8.43 -23.76 -27.35
C PHE A 494 7.41 -24.48 -26.44
N VAL A 495 6.74 -23.75 -25.54
CA VAL A 495 5.82 -24.32 -24.53
C VAL A 495 4.39 -24.38 -25.06
N THR A 496 4.01 -23.45 -25.91
CA THR A 496 2.64 -23.19 -26.37
C THR A 496 2.52 -23.59 -27.84
N GLU A 497 1.64 -24.54 -28.13
CA GLU A 497 1.36 -24.93 -29.52
C GLU A 497 0.43 -23.91 -30.20
N LEU A 498 -0.57 -23.44 -29.47
CA LEU A 498 -1.52 -22.43 -29.91
C LEU A 498 -2.06 -21.65 -28.70
N ASP A 499 -1.85 -20.34 -28.68
CA ASP A 499 -2.63 -19.39 -27.88
C ASP A 499 -3.35 -18.46 -28.84
N LEU A 500 -4.68 -18.58 -28.91
CA LEU A 500 -5.52 -17.77 -29.77
C LEU A 500 -6.50 -16.99 -28.89
N GLN A 501 -6.53 -15.68 -29.08
CA GLN A 501 -7.44 -14.78 -28.38
C GLN A 501 -8.16 -13.91 -29.41
N LYS A 502 -9.47 -13.79 -29.26
CA LYS A 502 -10.35 -12.99 -30.11
C LYS A 502 -11.23 -12.13 -29.23
N THR A 503 -11.18 -10.83 -29.44
CA THR A 503 -12.04 -9.87 -28.76
C THR A 503 -12.91 -9.17 -29.79
N TYR A 504 -14.22 -9.12 -29.51
CA TYR A 504 -15.21 -8.40 -30.29
C TYR A 504 -15.87 -7.39 -29.37
N ARG A 505 -15.85 -6.12 -29.73
CA ARG A 505 -16.57 -5.07 -29.02
C ARG A 505 -17.52 -4.38 -29.97
N LEU A 506 -18.79 -4.30 -29.60
CA LEU A 506 -19.81 -3.56 -30.33
C LEU A 506 -20.47 -2.60 -29.34
N ALA A 507 -20.41 -1.30 -29.61
CA ALA A 507 -21.03 -0.27 -28.80
C ALA A 507 -22.03 0.52 -29.65
N LEU A 508 -23.26 0.61 -29.15
CA LEU A 508 -24.32 1.43 -29.71
C LEU A 508 -24.68 2.46 -28.64
N ALA A 509 -24.64 3.76 -28.95
CA ALA A 509 -25.18 4.75 -28.04
C ALA A 509 -26.10 5.75 -28.75
N TYR A 510 -27.04 6.24 -27.97
CA TYR A 510 -28.01 7.26 -28.30
C TYR A 510 -27.86 8.36 -27.24
N ASN A 511 -27.50 9.56 -27.68
CA ASN A 511 -27.20 10.70 -26.81
C ASN A 511 -28.00 11.91 -27.27
N TYR A 512 -29.14 12.16 -26.64
CA TYR A 512 -29.97 13.33 -26.88
C TYR A 512 -29.77 14.36 -25.77
N SER A 513 -29.46 15.59 -26.17
CA SER A 513 -29.39 16.74 -25.28
C SER A 513 -30.18 17.91 -25.84
N ASN A 514 -30.92 18.61 -24.98
CA ASN A 514 -31.72 19.76 -25.36
C ASN A 514 -31.73 20.82 -24.24
N GLN A 515 -31.93 22.08 -24.64
CA GLN A 515 -32.15 23.18 -23.71
C GLN A 515 -33.60 23.16 -23.21
N PRO A 516 -33.87 23.21 -21.90
CA PRO A 516 -35.22 23.14 -21.35
C PRO A 516 -36.05 24.36 -21.76
N LYS A 517 -37.25 24.12 -22.29
CA LYS A 517 -38.24 25.17 -22.59
C LYS A 517 -39.36 25.13 -21.56
N TYR A 518 -39.45 26.17 -20.74
CA TYR A 518 -40.47 26.29 -19.69
C TYR A 518 -41.73 26.96 -20.19
N TYR A 519 -42.88 26.34 -19.93
CA TYR A 519 -44.21 26.91 -20.21
C TYR A 519 -44.79 27.48 -18.91
N GLU A 520 -45.19 28.76 -18.93
CA GLU A 520 -45.71 29.50 -17.77
C GLU A 520 -47.19 29.91 -18.00
N PRO A 521 -48.17 29.00 -17.79
CA PRO A 521 -49.57 29.20 -18.20
C PRO A 521 -50.28 30.35 -17.48
N LEU A 522 -49.93 30.61 -16.22
CA LEU A 522 -50.61 31.60 -15.37
C LEU A 522 -49.92 32.98 -15.34
N SER A 523 -48.77 33.11 -16.02
CA SER A 523 -47.94 34.33 -16.03
C SER A 523 -48.66 35.56 -16.61
N LYS A 524 -49.54 35.34 -17.60
CA LYS A 524 -50.31 36.41 -18.28
C LYS A 524 -51.61 36.79 -17.57
N VAL A 525 -52.18 35.89 -16.77
CA VAL A 525 -53.49 36.07 -16.11
C VAL A 525 -53.33 36.68 -14.71
N ILE A 526 -52.31 36.25 -13.96
CA ILE A 526 -52.10 36.66 -12.57
C ILE A 526 -51.12 37.85 -12.52
N LYS A 527 -51.64 39.07 -12.37
CA LYS A 527 -50.85 40.31 -12.24
C LYS A 527 -50.57 40.73 -10.78
N SER A 528 -51.28 40.14 -9.81
CA SER A 528 -51.15 40.47 -8.39
C SER A 528 -49.85 39.94 -7.78
N LYS A 529 -49.16 40.79 -6.99
CA LYS A 529 -47.98 40.42 -6.20
C LYS A 529 -48.28 39.40 -5.08
N LEU A 530 -49.53 39.21 -4.68
CA LEU A 530 -49.91 38.26 -3.63
C LEU A 530 -49.98 36.81 -4.13
N LEU A 531 -50.13 36.61 -5.45
CA LEU A 531 -50.29 35.29 -6.09
C LEU A 531 -49.06 34.92 -6.93
N THR A 532 -47.88 35.46 -6.62
CA THR A 532 -46.64 35.25 -7.39
C THR A 532 -46.21 33.78 -7.44
N ILE A 533 -46.49 32.99 -6.40
CA ILE A 533 -46.25 31.53 -6.42
C ILE A 533 -47.05 30.83 -7.52
N PHE A 534 -48.31 31.23 -7.74
CA PHE A 534 -49.17 30.67 -8.79
C PHE A 534 -48.82 31.22 -10.17
N LYS A 535 -48.40 32.50 -10.23
CA LYS A 535 -47.91 33.13 -11.47
C LYS A 535 -46.70 32.40 -12.06
N ASP A 536 -45.79 31.96 -11.19
CA ASP A 536 -44.51 31.37 -11.55
C ASP A 536 -44.55 29.85 -11.68
N ILE A 537 -45.73 29.22 -11.63
CA ILE A 537 -45.88 27.80 -11.96
C ILE A 537 -45.42 27.62 -13.40
N ASN A 538 -44.39 26.78 -13.56
CA ASN A 538 -43.79 26.49 -14.84
C ASN A 538 -43.50 25.00 -14.93
N TYR A 539 -43.57 24.45 -16.15
CA TYR A 539 -43.25 23.06 -16.41
C TYR A 539 -42.49 22.92 -17.74
N SER A 540 -41.59 21.94 -17.82
CA SER A 540 -40.95 21.49 -19.07
C SER A 540 -41.51 20.14 -19.47
N ILE A 541 -41.92 20.00 -20.72
CA ILE A 541 -42.52 18.76 -21.25
C ILE A 541 -41.45 17.76 -21.69
N LEU A 542 -40.33 18.24 -22.24
CA LEU A 542 -39.28 17.38 -22.77
C LEU A 542 -38.14 17.23 -21.75
N PRO A 543 -37.48 16.05 -21.72
CA PRO A 543 -36.25 15.87 -20.95
C PRO A 543 -35.12 16.72 -21.54
N THR A 544 -34.20 17.13 -20.68
CA THR A 544 -33.00 17.88 -21.08
C THR A 544 -31.87 16.97 -21.55
N ARG A 545 -31.85 15.72 -21.06
CA ARG A 545 -30.88 14.68 -21.38
C ARG A 545 -31.60 13.34 -21.49
N LEU A 546 -31.35 12.61 -22.58
CA LEU A 546 -31.71 11.20 -22.71
C LEU A 546 -30.53 10.46 -23.33
N ASN A 547 -29.91 9.61 -22.53
CA ASN A 547 -28.74 8.81 -22.88
C ASN A 547 -29.10 7.33 -22.77
N PHE A 548 -28.75 6.56 -23.77
CA PHE A 548 -28.87 5.11 -23.77
C PHE A 548 -27.67 4.51 -24.48
N SER A 549 -26.96 3.57 -23.87
CA SER A 549 -25.87 2.87 -24.54
C SER A 549 -25.90 1.38 -24.25
N VAL A 550 -25.61 0.56 -25.26
CA VAL A 550 -25.47 -0.90 -25.16
C VAL A 550 -24.11 -1.30 -25.70
N ASN A 551 -23.30 -1.92 -24.85
CA ASN A 551 -21.97 -2.41 -25.19
C ASN A 551 -21.95 -3.93 -25.08
N TYR A 552 -21.69 -4.62 -26.18
CA TYR A 552 -21.42 -6.04 -26.24
C TYR A 552 -19.90 -6.23 -26.25
N ASP A 553 -19.35 -6.96 -25.27
CA ASP A 553 -17.94 -7.32 -25.19
C ASP A 553 -17.81 -8.85 -25.14
N ARG A 554 -17.29 -9.44 -26.20
CA ARG A 554 -17.06 -10.88 -26.31
C ARG A 554 -15.57 -11.15 -26.39
N PHE A 555 -15.06 -11.84 -25.38
CA PHE A 555 -13.71 -12.38 -25.30
C PHE A 555 -13.76 -13.90 -25.49
N TYR A 556 -12.96 -14.41 -26.41
CA TYR A 556 -12.78 -15.83 -26.66
C TYR A 556 -11.28 -16.14 -26.68
N SER A 557 -10.85 -17.09 -25.86
CA SER A 557 -9.48 -17.57 -25.83
C SER A 557 -9.46 -19.10 -25.85
N GLU A 558 -8.53 -19.65 -26.62
CA GLU A 558 -8.17 -21.06 -26.59
C GLU A 558 -6.66 -21.21 -26.42
N ASN A 559 -6.24 -22.10 -25.52
CA ASN A 559 -4.85 -22.36 -25.22
C ASN A 559 -4.56 -23.86 -25.26
N THR A 560 -3.59 -24.24 -26.08
CA THR A 560 -3.06 -25.60 -26.21
C THR A 560 -1.57 -25.59 -25.85
N VAL A 561 -1.24 -26.29 -24.76
CA VAL A 561 0.14 -26.52 -24.33
C VAL A 561 0.75 -27.63 -25.18
N ARG A 562 2.00 -27.43 -25.61
CA ARG A 562 2.74 -28.40 -26.40
C ARG A 562 3.14 -29.58 -25.50
N THR A 563 2.94 -30.81 -25.97
CA THR A 563 3.51 -31.99 -25.32
C THR A 563 5.02 -32.03 -25.58
N SER A 564 5.82 -32.19 -24.52
CA SER A 564 7.29 -32.18 -24.65
C SER A 564 7.75 -33.37 -25.52
N PRO A 565 8.44 -33.14 -26.65
CA PRO A 565 8.94 -34.23 -27.47
C PRO A 565 10.06 -34.94 -26.70
N ASN A 566 9.86 -36.21 -26.33
CA ASN A 566 10.92 -37.04 -25.77
C ASN A 566 12.00 -37.24 -26.87
N PRO A 567 13.24 -36.75 -26.69
CA PRO A 567 14.26 -36.87 -27.73
C PRO A 567 14.71 -38.32 -27.99
N ALA A 568 14.44 -39.25 -27.07
CA ALA A 568 14.83 -40.66 -27.14
C ALA A 568 13.79 -41.58 -27.81
N GLN A 569 12.60 -41.08 -28.18
CA GLN A 569 11.57 -41.86 -28.86
C GLN A 569 11.29 -41.27 -30.25
N PRO A 570 11.04 -42.10 -31.29
CA PRO A 570 10.40 -41.61 -32.50
C PRO A 570 9.09 -40.92 -32.08
N ILE A 571 8.75 -39.81 -32.72
CA ILE A 571 7.48 -39.11 -32.51
C ILE A 571 6.38 -40.04 -33.06
N SER A 572 6.00 -41.04 -32.30
CA SER A 572 4.64 -41.58 -32.35
C SER A 572 3.77 -40.43 -31.86
N LEU A 573 2.89 -39.96 -32.75
CA LEU A 573 1.85 -38.96 -32.44
C LEU A 573 1.35 -39.18 -31.01
N PRO A 574 1.43 -38.18 -30.11
CA PRO A 574 1.00 -38.38 -28.73
C PRO A 574 -0.48 -38.78 -28.72
N THR A 575 -0.75 -40.02 -28.30
CA THR A 575 -2.11 -40.53 -28.07
C THR A 575 -2.77 -39.92 -26.82
N ASN A 576 -2.04 -39.11 -26.05
CA ASN A 576 -2.57 -38.25 -24.99
C ASN A 576 -2.27 -36.79 -25.32
N THR A 577 -3.09 -36.17 -26.17
CA THR A 577 -3.12 -34.72 -26.34
C THR A 577 -3.59 -34.08 -25.04
N ILE A 578 -2.81 -33.13 -24.49
CA ILE A 578 -3.30 -32.26 -23.43
C ILE A 578 -4.53 -31.52 -23.99
N ALA A 579 -5.66 -31.57 -23.30
CA ALA A 579 -6.89 -30.97 -23.79
C ALA A 579 -6.73 -29.45 -23.92
N THR A 580 -7.17 -28.90 -25.06
CA THR A 580 -7.25 -27.45 -25.26
C THR A 580 -8.17 -26.84 -24.20
N THR A 581 -7.68 -25.81 -23.52
CA THR A 581 -8.48 -25.05 -22.55
C THR A 581 -9.15 -23.88 -23.25
N TYR A 582 -10.36 -23.53 -22.82
CA TYR A 582 -11.14 -22.42 -23.37
C TYR A 582 -11.50 -21.43 -22.28
N ASN A 583 -11.30 -20.14 -22.53
CA ASN A 583 -11.78 -19.06 -21.69
C ASN A 583 -12.71 -18.16 -22.52
N ARG A 584 -13.93 -17.95 -22.04
CA ARG A 584 -14.97 -17.22 -22.77
C ARG A 584 -15.69 -16.28 -21.84
N SER A 585 -15.91 -15.07 -22.30
CA SER A 585 -16.70 -14.09 -21.59
C SER A 585 -17.48 -13.30 -22.63
N PHE A 586 -18.79 -13.24 -22.50
CA PHE A 586 -19.63 -12.46 -23.39
C PHE A 586 -20.57 -11.61 -22.54
N ASN A 587 -20.15 -10.36 -22.32
CA ASN A 587 -20.82 -9.43 -21.44
C ASN A 587 -21.61 -8.39 -22.25
N ILE A 588 -22.74 -7.97 -21.71
CA ILE A 588 -23.54 -6.86 -22.21
C ILE A 588 -23.63 -5.81 -21.11
N THR A 589 -23.23 -4.58 -21.39
CA THR A 589 -23.41 -3.43 -20.50
C THR A 589 -24.43 -2.48 -21.11
N ARG A 590 -25.53 -2.25 -20.41
CA ARG A 590 -26.59 -1.31 -20.79
C ARG A 590 -26.60 -0.14 -19.81
N VAL A 591 -26.47 1.08 -20.30
CA VAL A 591 -26.50 2.30 -19.49
C VAL A 591 -27.67 3.17 -19.94
N TYR A 592 -28.41 3.69 -18.98
CA TYR A 592 -29.56 4.55 -19.16
C TYR A 592 -29.31 5.84 -18.37
N GLY A 593 -29.59 6.99 -18.97
CA GLY A 593 -29.49 8.29 -18.33
C GLY A 593 -30.66 9.18 -18.75
N LEU A 594 -31.41 9.70 -17.79
CA LEU A 594 -32.53 10.61 -18.02
C LEU A 594 -32.37 11.81 -17.10
N GLY A 595 -32.11 12.98 -17.68
CA GLY A 595 -32.14 14.25 -16.95
C GLY A 595 -33.37 15.04 -17.36
N TRP A 596 -34.20 15.44 -16.42
CA TRP A 596 -35.42 16.19 -16.67
C TRP A 596 -35.60 17.34 -15.66
N ASN A 597 -35.46 18.56 -16.18
CA ASN A 597 -35.85 19.78 -15.46
C ASN A 597 -37.38 19.97 -15.50
N LEU A 598 -38.12 19.25 -14.67
CA LEU A 598 -39.59 19.30 -14.58
C LEU A 598 -40.10 20.74 -14.42
N SER A 599 -39.42 21.57 -13.63
CA SER A 599 -39.65 23.02 -13.52
C SER A 599 -38.34 23.75 -13.22
N LYS A 600 -38.33 25.08 -13.19
CA LYS A 600 -37.18 25.90 -12.73
C LYS A 600 -36.77 25.58 -11.29
N SER A 601 -37.67 25.02 -10.49
CA SER A 601 -37.46 24.68 -9.07
C SER A 601 -37.31 23.18 -8.80
N LEU A 602 -37.62 22.31 -9.77
CA LEU A 602 -37.64 20.85 -9.60
C LEU A 602 -36.88 20.18 -10.74
N GLN A 603 -35.79 19.50 -10.41
CA GLN A 603 -34.97 18.69 -11.30
C GLN A 603 -35.04 17.23 -10.88
N MET A 604 -35.12 16.33 -11.85
CA MET A 604 -35.05 14.88 -11.69
C MET A 604 -33.94 14.32 -12.58
N ASP A 605 -33.05 13.52 -12.00
CA ASP A 605 -32.01 12.78 -12.72
C ASP A 605 -32.11 11.30 -12.39
N ILE A 606 -32.10 10.44 -13.42
CA ILE A 606 -32.09 8.98 -13.32
C ILE A 606 -30.89 8.47 -14.08
N ASP A 607 -30.02 7.73 -13.42
CA ASP A 607 -28.91 7.03 -14.06
C ASP A 607 -28.98 5.56 -13.66
N ALA A 608 -29.09 4.66 -14.63
CA ALA A 608 -29.22 3.21 -14.40
C ALA A 608 -28.21 2.42 -15.24
N THR A 609 -27.68 1.34 -14.69
CA THR A 609 -26.76 0.42 -15.35
C THR A 609 -27.25 -1.02 -15.17
N ASN A 610 -27.30 -1.77 -16.26
CA ASN A 610 -27.66 -3.18 -16.28
C ASN A 610 -26.55 -3.99 -16.96
N LEU A 611 -25.95 -4.91 -16.22
CA LEU A 611 -24.89 -5.81 -16.65
C LEU A 611 -25.45 -7.22 -16.85
N SER A 612 -25.35 -7.75 -18.06
CA SER A 612 -25.76 -9.13 -18.38
C SER A 612 -24.61 -9.96 -18.93
N VAL A 613 -24.74 -11.27 -18.85
CA VAL A 613 -23.86 -12.25 -19.49
C VAL A 613 -24.66 -13.09 -20.47
N ILE A 614 -24.08 -13.37 -21.64
CA ILE A 614 -24.61 -14.31 -22.62
C ILE A 614 -23.96 -15.66 -22.35
N ASP A 615 -24.75 -16.61 -21.87
CA ASP A 615 -24.26 -17.96 -21.58
C ASP A 615 -23.98 -18.70 -22.92
N GLU A 616 -22.70 -18.91 -23.25
CA GLU A 616 -22.27 -19.62 -24.46
C GLU A 616 -22.19 -21.15 -24.23
N PRO A 617 -22.58 -22.00 -25.20
CA PRO A 617 -22.39 -23.46 -25.10
C PRO A 617 -20.92 -23.87 -24.95
N ALA A 618 -20.65 -24.99 -24.28
CA ALA A 618 -19.29 -25.56 -24.17
C ALA A 618 -18.69 -25.93 -25.54
N ASP A 619 -17.35 -25.96 -25.65
CA ASP A 619 -16.55 -26.25 -26.87
C ASP A 619 -16.68 -25.25 -28.04
N ARG A 620 -15.88 -25.44 -29.09
CA ARG A 620 -15.93 -24.58 -30.30
C ARG A 620 -17.37 -24.53 -30.85
N ILE A 621 -17.81 -23.31 -31.17
CA ILE A 621 -19.19 -23.05 -31.62
C ILE A 621 -19.34 -23.46 -33.09
N ASN A 622 -19.74 -24.71 -33.31
CA ASN A 622 -20.01 -25.27 -34.63
C ASN A 622 -21.45 -25.80 -34.71
N GLY A 623 -22.08 -25.71 -35.89
CA GLY A 623 -23.42 -26.27 -36.15
C GLY A 623 -24.54 -25.63 -35.31
N LEU A 624 -25.39 -26.46 -34.70
CA LEU A 624 -26.57 -26.05 -33.92
C LEU A 624 -26.27 -25.09 -32.75
N LYS A 625 -25.02 -25.08 -32.24
CA LYS A 625 -24.57 -24.18 -31.15
C LYS A 625 -24.60 -22.70 -31.55
N GLN A 626 -24.56 -22.38 -32.85
CA GLN A 626 -24.70 -21.00 -33.34
C GLN A 626 -26.12 -20.45 -33.16
N ASN A 627 -27.14 -21.30 -33.32
CA ASN A 627 -28.53 -20.89 -33.15
C ASN A 627 -28.82 -20.53 -31.67
N ILE A 628 -28.28 -21.31 -30.74
CA ILE A 628 -28.38 -21.04 -29.28
C ILE A 628 -27.70 -19.71 -28.93
N LEU A 629 -26.53 -19.42 -29.52
CA LEU A 629 -25.84 -18.15 -29.31
C LEU A 629 -26.69 -16.96 -29.80
N TRP A 630 -27.26 -17.04 -31.00
CA TRP A 630 -28.12 -15.98 -31.56
C TRP A 630 -29.40 -15.78 -30.75
N GLU A 631 -30.00 -16.86 -30.25
CA GLU A 631 -31.14 -16.80 -29.35
C GLU A 631 -30.78 -16.12 -28.01
N ASN A 632 -29.63 -16.43 -27.43
CA ASN A 632 -29.18 -15.78 -26.19
C ASN A 632 -28.82 -14.30 -26.41
N ILE A 633 -28.28 -13.93 -27.58
CA ILE A 633 -28.05 -12.54 -27.99
C ILE A 633 -29.38 -11.79 -28.12
N SER A 634 -30.40 -12.38 -28.76
CA SER A 634 -31.70 -11.72 -28.96
C SER A 634 -32.48 -11.53 -27.65
N ARG A 635 -32.28 -12.41 -26.66
CA ARG A 635 -32.81 -12.27 -25.29
C ARG A 635 -32.02 -11.31 -24.39
N LEU A 636 -30.96 -10.66 -24.90
CA LEU A 636 -30.08 -9.73 -24.16
C LEU A 636 -29.37 -10.35 -22.94
N GLY A 637 -29.16 -11.67 -22.97
CA GLY A 637 -28.46 -12.43 -21.93
C GLY A 637 -29.15 -12.44 -20.56
N ARG A 638 -28.55 -13.19 -19.63
CA ARG A 638 -28.98 -13.27 -18.23
C ARG A 638 -28.42 -12.09 -17.44
N ASN A 639 -29.29 -11.37 -16.74
CA ASN A 639 -28.87 -10.22 -15.94
C ASN A 639 -28.03 -10.68 -14.73
N THR A 640 -26.91 -10.00 -14.49
CA THR A 640 -25.99 -10.29 -13.39
C THR A 640 -25.97 -9.17 -12.35
N ASN A 641 -26.17 -7.92 -12.78
CA ASN A 641 -26.21 -6.79 -11.88
C ASN A 641 -27.07 -5.67 -12.47
N TYR A 642 -27.96 -5.11 -11.68
CA TYR A 642 -28.76 -3.95 -12.04
C TYR A 642 -28.65 -2.90 -10.95
N SER A 643 -28.29 -1.67 -11.31
CA SER A 643 -28.25 -0.56 -10.37
C SER A 643 -28.88 0.69 -10.97
N HIS A 644 -29.50 1.51 -10.12
CA HIS A 644 -29.90 2.86 -10.51
C HIS A 644 -29.76 3.85 -9.38
N THR A 645 -29.57 5.10 -9.76
CA THR A 645 -29.61 6.26 -8.88
C THR A 645 -30.65 7.23 -9.38
N LEU A 646 -31.56 7.64 -8.50
CA LEU A 646 -32.60 8.62 -8.78
C LEU A 646 -32.39 9.81 -7.85
N THR A 647 -32.25 11.01 -8.41
CA THR A 647 -32.03 12.23 -7.65
C THR A 647 -33.07 13.28 -7.99
N PHE A 648 -33.77 13.78 -6.97
CA PHE A 648 -34.64 14.94 -7.04
C PHE A 648 -34.00 16.13 -6.33
N GLY A 649 -33.86 17.24 -7.03
CA GLY A 649 -33.48 18.53 -6.47
C GLY A 649 -34.68 19.47 -6.47
N TYR A 650 -35.13 19.91 -5.29
CA TYR A 650 -36.23 20.85 -5.13
C TYR A 650 -35.77 22.13 -4.43
N THR A 651 -35.73 23.23 -5.17
CA THR A 651 -35.53 24.57 -4.62
C THR A 651 -36.89 25.13 -4.21
N THR A 652 -37.18 25.13 -2.91
CA THR A 652 -38.51 25.53 -2.42
C THR A 652 -38.80 27.01 -2.74
N PRO A 653 -39.96 27.34 -3.32
CA PRO A 653 -40.32 28.71 -3.67
C PRO A 653 -40.83 29.53 -2.46
N ILE A 654 -40.37 29.24 -1.24
CA ILE A 654 -40.83 29.91 -0.01
C ILE A 654 -40.52 31.41 -0.07
N ASN A 655 -39.40 31.79 -0.70
CA ASN A 655 -39.04 33.18 -0.97
C ASN A 655 -40.04 33.95 -1.85
N LYS A 656 -40.95 33.25 -2.55
CA LYS A 656 -42.01 33.86 -3.36
C LYS A 656 -43.29 34.14 -2.58
N LEU A 657 -43.43 33.60 -1.37
CA LEU A 657 -44.57 33.92 -0.50
C LEU A 657 -44.44 35.37 0.00
N PRO A 658 -45.55 36.14 0.02
CA PRO A 658 -45.55 37.45 0.66
C PRO A 658 -45.03 37.31 2.10
N TYR A 659 -44.13 38.21 2.51
CA TYR A 659 -43.53 38.25 3.86
C TYR A 659 -42.44 37.20 4.15
N LEU A 660 -42.06 36.34 3.19
CA LEU A 660 -41.06 35.28 3.39
C LEU A 660 -39.87 35.29 2.40
N ASP A 661 -39.63 36.41 1.72
CA ASP A 661 -38.51 36.63 0.78
C ASP A 661 -37.11 36.47 1.39
N TRP A 662 -37.04 36.52 2.72
CA TRP A 662 -35.86 36.30 3.54
C TRP A 662 -35.54 34.82 3.80
N THR A 663 -36.39 33.88 3.35
CA THR A 663 -36.24 32.45 3.60
C THR A 663 -35.96 31.68 2.31
N SER A 664 -35.06 30.70 2.35
CA SER A 664 -34.84 29.77 1.23
C SER A 664 -34.51 28.39 1.79
N ALA A 665 -35.04 27.33 1.19
CA ALA A 665 -34.65 25.96 1.51
C ALA A 665 -34.42 25.15 0.24
N ILE A 666 -33.30 24.45 0.17
CA ILE A 666 -33.00 23.50 -0.89
C ILE A 666 -33.14 22.09 -0.31
N VAL A 667 -34.02 21.28 -0.91
CA VAL A 667 -34.25 19.89 -0.55
C VAL A 667 -33.69 19.01 -1.66
N ARG A 668 -32.83 18.06 -1.31
CA ARG A 668 -32.32 17.03 -2.22
C ARG A 668 -32.71 15.65 -1.68
N TYR A 669 -33.34 14.85 -2.54
CA TYR A 669 -33.70 13.47 -2.24
C TYR A 669 -33.01 12.58 -3.27
N SER A 670 -32.07 11.73 -2.84
CA SER A 670 -31.34 10.82 -3.72
C SER A 670 -31.53 9.40 -3.25
N THR A 671 -31.79 8.48 -4.17
CA THR A 671 -32.00 7.07 -3.87
C THR A 671 -31.10 6.23 -4.75
N HIS A 672 -30.61 5.14 -4.20
CA HIS A 672 -29.77 4.18 -4.88
C HIS A 672 -30.38 2.80 -4.69
N PHE A 673 -30.43 2.00 -5.75
CA PHE A 673 -30.86 0.62 -5.68
C PHE A 673 -29.88 -0.23 -6.47
N ASN A 674 -29.60 -1.43 -5.95
CA ASN A 674 -28.76 -2.42 -6.60
C ASN A 674 -29.39 -3.80 -6.42
N TRP A 675 -29.45 -4.57 -7.48
CA TRP A 675 -29.80 -5.99 -7.49
C TRP A 675 -28.62 -6.74 -8.10
N GLN A 676 -28.14 -7.78 -7.43
CA GLN A 676 -27.02 -8.58 -7.89
C GLN A 676 -27.40 -10.06 -7.89
N SER A 677 -27.17 -10.72 -9.01
CA SER A 677 -27.49 -12.13 -9.19
C SER A 677 -26.58 -13.04 -8.37
N GLN A 678 -27.10 -14.22 -8.01
CA GLN A 678 -26.30 -15.28 -7.40
C GLN A 678 -25.23 -15.84 -8.37
N PRO A 679 -24.16 -16.47 -7.86
CA PRO A 679 -23.14 -17.10 -8.69
C PRO A 679 -23.71 -18.17 -9.64
N GLU A 680 -23.12 -18.31 -10.82
CA GLU A 680 -23.61 -19.22 -11.87
C GLU A 680 -23.66 -20.69 -11.42
N PHE A 681 -22.73 -21.14 -10.57
CA PHE A 681 -22.72 -22.52 -10.06
C PHE A 681 -23.96 -22.83 -9.21
N ALA A 682 -24.48 -21.84 -8.47
CA ALA A 682 -25.71 -21.99 -7.68
C ALA A 682 -26.93 -22.02 -8.60
N ILE A 683 -26.94 -21.25 -9.69
CA ILE A 683 -28.02 -21.30 -10.69
C ILE A 683 -28.10 -22.67 -11.38
N LYS A 684 -26.95 -23.30 -11.62
CA LYS A 684 -26.85 -24.58 -12.34
C LYS A 684 -27.07 -25.83 -11.47
N SER A 685 -27.05 -25.70 -10.15
CA SER A 685 -27.23 -26.82 -9.22
C SER A 685 -28.50 -26.65 -8.41
N ALA A 686 -29.38 -27.66 -8.43
CA ALA A 686 -30.58 -27.67 -7.58
C ALA A 686 -30.26 -27.85 -6.08
N GLU A 687 -29.01 -28.20 -5.73
CA GLU A 687 -28.58 -28.39 -4.34
C GLU A 687 -28.26 -27.09 -3.61
N PHE A 688 -27.97 -26.00 -4.35
CA PHE A 688 -27.60 -24.70 -3.78
C PHE A 688 -28.61 -23.63 -4.18
N ASP A 689 -29.39 -23.14 -3.23
CA ASP A 689 -30.36 -22.07 -3.44
C ASP A 689 -29.91 -20.82 -2.68
N VAL A 690 -28.79 -20.21 -3.05
CA VAL A 690 -28.21 -19.10 -2.27
C VAL A 690 -29.07 -17.83 -2.35
N GLY A 691 -29.76 -17.63 -3.48
CA GLY A 691 -30.56 -16.45 -3.79
C GLY A 691 -29.73 -15.23 -4.22
N ASN A 692 -30.36 -14.29 -4.92
CA ASN A 692 -29.77 -13.01 -5.33
C ASN A 692 -29.63 -12.07 -4.12
N SER A 693 -29.14 -10.86 -4.32
CA SER A 693 -29.08 -9.85 -3.25
C SER A 693 -29.58 -8.50 -3.74
N ILE A 694 -30.21 -7.75 -2.83
CA ILE A 694 -30.68 -6.39 -3.10
C ILE A 694 -30.12 -5.40 -2.09
N GLN A 695 -29.80 -4.21 -2.55
CA GLN A 695 -29.37 -3.09 -1.75
C GLN A 695 -30.21 -1.87 -2.08
N ASN A 696 -30.50 -1.06 -1.08
CA ASN A 696 -31.25 0.18 -1.20
C ASN A 696 -30.59 1.24 -0.33
N GLY A 697 -30.37 2.43 -0.89
CA GLY A 697 -29.86 3.60 -0.21
C GLY A 697 -30.77 4.81 -0.41
N ARG A 698 -30.89 5.65 0.61
CA ARG A 698 -31.58 6.93 0.57
C ARG A 698 -30.72 8.01 1.22
N THR A 699 -30.62 9.17 0.59
CA THR A 699 -30.06 10.38 1.18
C THR A 699 -31.07 11.52 1.08
N ILE A 700 -31.45 12.07 2.23
CA ILE A 700 -32.30 13.25 2.36
C ILE A 700 -31.41 14.38 2.85
N GLN A 701 -31.31 15.47 2.08
CA GLN A 701 -30.55 16.65 2.46
C GLN A 701 -31.46 17.88 2.43
N VAL A 702 -31.48 18.64 3.52
CA VAL A 702 -32.25 19.88 3.65
C VAL A 702 -31.30 21.01 4.07
N ASN A 703 -31.24 22.06 3.26
CA ASN A 703 -30.37 23.22 3.47
C ASN A 703 -31.20 24.50 3.63
N PRO A 704 -31.79 24.76 4.82
CA PRO A 704 -32.49 26.01 5.09
C PRO A 704 -31.49 27.16 5.27
N THR A 705 -31.84 28.33 4.74
CA THR A 705 -31.12 29.59 4.95
C THR A 705 -32.13 30.70 5.21
N LEU A 706 -31.94 31.43 6.31
CA LEU A 706 -32.72 32.56 6.75
C LEU A 706 -31.82 33.80 6.69
N ASN A 707 -32.10 34.71 5.75
CA ASN A 707 -31.40 35.98 5.58
C ASN A 707 -32.17 37.11 6.25
N LEU A 708 -31.95 37.29 7.56
CA LEU A 708 -32.70 38.24 8.38
C LEU A 708 -32.43 39.70 7.97
N ILE A 709 -31.32 40.01 7.30
CA ILE A 709 -31.08 41.35 6.72
C ILE A 709 -32.21 41.74 5.76
N MET A 710 -32.68 40.80 4.93
CA MET A 710 -33.82 41.05 4.03
C MET A 710 -35.13 41.25 4.81
N LEU A 711 -35.37 40.48 5.87
CA LEU A 711 -36.54 40.63 6.75
C LEU A 711 -36.55 42.03 7.40
N TYR A 712 -35.42 42.44 7.97
CA TYR A 712 -35.28 43.71 8.65
C TYR A 712 -35.45 44.91 7.70
N ASN A 713 -34.91 44.83 6.48
CA ASN A 713 -35.05 45.87 5.45
C ASN A 713 -36.50 46.05 4.95
N ARG A 714 -37.43 45.18 5.33
CA ARG A 714 -38.87 45.33 5.03
C ARG A 714 -39.54 46.38 5.91
N PHE A 715 -39.08 46.55 7.13
CA PHE A 715 -39.61 47.55 8.05
C PHE A 715 -39.05 48.94 7.68
N PRO A 716 -39.89 49.93 7.32
CA PRO A 716 -39.43 51.23 6.80
C PRO A 716 -38.48 51.98 7.75
N PHE A 717 -38.72 51.88 9.06
CA PHE A 717 -37.88 52.51 10.08
C PHE A 717 -36.46 51.90 10.15
N ILE A 718 -36.32 50.59 9.90
CA ILE A 718 -35.01 49.91 9.83
C ILE A 718 -34.33 50.19 8.49
N ARG A 719 -35.09 50.19 7.40
CA ARG A 719 -34.56 50.43 6.05
C ARG A 719 -33.94 51.82 5.91
N ASN A 720 -34.55 52.85 6.48
CA ASN A 720 -34.04 54.21 6.46
C ASN A 720 -32.78 54.34 7.32
N ALA A 721 -32.76 53.73 8.51
CA ALA A 721 -31.58 53.64 9.37
C ALA A 721 -30.39 52.90 8.70
N ASN A 722 -30.67 51.90 7.85
CA ASN A 722 -29.65 51.19 7.07
C ASN A 722 -29.16 51.95 5.81
N LYS A 723 -29.95 52.90 5.30
CA LYS A 723 -29.63 53.70 4.10
C LYS A 723 -28.84 54.98 4.41
N ASP A 724 -29.05 55.59 5.58
CA ASP A 724 -28.30 56.77 6.04
C ASP A 724 -26.89 56.40 6.54
N LYS A 725 -26.10 55.75 5.69
CA LYS A 725 -24.72 55.31 5.98
C LYS A 725 -23.66 56.37 5.69
N ASP A 726 -24.01 57.47 5.02
CA ASP A 726 -23.09 58.54 4.65
C ASP A 726 -23.49 59.87 5.31
N GLY A 727 -22.85 60.18 6.44
CA GLY A 727 -22.68 61.57 6.92
C GLY A 727 -23.43 62.00 8.19
N LYS A 728 -22.63 62.27 9.24
CA LYS A 728 -22.84 63.17 10.39
C LYS A 728 -24.10 63.03 11.26
N ASP A 729 -23.86 62.58 12.50
CA ASP A 729 -24.60 62.78 13.76
C ASP A 729 -26.14 62.75 13.74
N LYS A 730 -26.72 61.74 14.42
CA LYS A 730 -27.58 61.92 15.61
C LYS A 730 -28.04 60.58 16.22
N GLY A 731 -27.77 60.42 17.52
CA GLY A 731 -28.68 59.83 18.51
C GLY A 731 -28.71 58.30 18.67
N GLY A 732 -28.76 57.83 19.92
CA GLY A 732 -28.78 56.42 20.34
C GLY A 732 -29.87 55.51 19.77
N ASN A 733 -30.75 56.00 18.88
CA ASN A 733 -31.75 55.20 18.18
C ASN A 733 -31.11 54.16 17.23
N ASN A 734 -29.99 54.49 16.57
CA ASN A 734 -29.29 53.55 15.67
C ASN A 734 -28.62 52.37 16.40
N PHE A 735 -28.24 52.54 17.67
CA PHE A 735 -27.68 51.46 18.49
C PHE A 735 -28.76 50.42 18.83
N TRP A 736 -29.93 50.87 19.29
CA TRP A 736 -31.06 49.99 19.58
C TRP A 736 -31.58 49.27 18.33
N ILE A 737 -31.60 49.93 17.17
CA ILE A 737 -31.92 49.30 15.87
C ILE A 737 -30.84 48.27 15.47
N GLY A 738 -29.57 48.55 15.70
CA GLY A 738 -28.47 47.60 15.48
C GLY A 738 -28.56 46.36 16.37
N LEU A 739 -28.95 46.54 17.64
CA LEU A 739 -29.16 45.45 18.60
C LEU A 739 -30.36 44.57 18.20
N LEU A 740 -31.47 45.19 17.78
CA LEU A 740 -32.67 44.49 17.29
C LEU A 740 -32.42 43.76 15.96
N THR A 741 -31.47 44.23 15.15
CA THR A 741 -31.08 43.63 13.86
C THR A 741 -29.76 42.88 13.93
N SER A 742 -29.39 42.42 15.12
CA SER A 742 -28.11 41.81 15.40
C SER A 742 -27.93 40.48 14.67
N ILE A 743 -28.94 39.62 14.62
CA ILE A 743 -28.85 38.33 13.93
C ILE A 743 -28.91 38.57 12.40
N LYS A 744 -27.82 38.30 11.68
CA LYS A 744 -27.72 38.56 10.23
C LYS A 744 -28.22 37.41 9.38
N SER A 745 -27.83 36.20 9.72
CA SER A 745 -28.24 34.99 9.00
C SER A 745 -28.24 33.76 9.88
N ILE A 746 -29.12 32.82 9.56
CA ILE A 746 -29.15 31.48 10.14
C ILE A 746 -29.17 30.49 8.98
N SER A 747 -28.23 29.55 8.92
CA SER A 747 -28.24 28.46 7.96
C SER A 747 -28.15 27.12 8.66
N GLY A 748 -28.81 26.13 8.08
CA GLY A 748 -28.75 24.75 8.52
C GLY A 748 -28.33 23.83 7.39
N ASN A 749 -27.73 22.72 7.75
CA ASN A 749 -27.55 21.56 6.89
C ASN A 749 -28.00 20.35 7.70
N TYR A 750 -29.03 19.67 7.23
CA TYR A 750 -29.49 18.41 7.79
C TYR A 750 -29.40 17.36 6.70
N GLN A 751 -28.60 16.33 6.93
CA GLN A 751 -28.42 15.19 6.04
C GLN A 751 -28.72 13.90 6.79
N ARG A 752 -29.60 13.08 6.22
CA ARG A 752 -29.89 11.73 6.69
C ARG A 752 -29.63 10.76 5.56
N THR A 753 -28.69 9.84 5.77
CA THR A 753 -28.34 8.77 4.83
C THR A 753 -28.66 7.43 5.46
N GLU A 754 -29.36 6.58 4.73
CA GLU A 754 -29.79 5.27 5.19
C GLU A 754 -29.54 4.25 4.10
N THR A 755 -29.09 3.05 4.48
CA THR A 755 -28.94 1.94 3.54
C THR A 755 -29.48 0.66 4.13
N SER A 756 -29.97 -0.24 3.29
CA SER A 756 -30.36 -1.60 3.62
C SER A 756 -29.80 -2.57 2.59
N PHE A 757 -29.32 -3.72 3.04
CA PHE A 757 -28.81 -4.82 2.23
C PHE A 757 -29.49 -6.11 2.66
N LEU A 758 -30.12 -6.81 1.72
CA LEU A 758 -30.85 -8.05 1.92
C LEU A 758 -30.27 -9.15 1.02
N PRO A 759 -29.57 -10.14 1.59
CA PRO A 759 -29.13 -11.32 0.86
C PRO A 759 -30.23 -12.38 0.75
N GLY A 760 -30.06 -13.34 -0.17
CA GLY A 760 -30.97 -14.47 -0.34
C GLY A 760 -32.28 -14.15 -1.06
N TYR A 761 -32.36 -13.03 -1.78
CA TYR A 761 -33.52 -12.56 -2.52
C TYR A 761 -33.74 -13.39 -3.81
N LEU A 762 -34.84 -14.13 -3.92
CA LEU A 762 -35.14 -14.99 -5.06
C LEU A 762 -35.60 -14.26 -6.34
N PRO A 763 -36.44 -13.22 -6.27
CA PRO A 763 -36.94 -12.56 -7.49
C PRO A 763 -35.82 -11.95 -8.34
N LEU A 764 -36.09 -11.84 -9.64
CA LEU A 764 -35.17 -11.29 -10.62
C LEU A 764 -35.38 -9.77 -10.74
N THR A 765 -34.90 -9.18 -11.83
CA THR A 765 -35.15 -7.76 -12.12
C THR A 765 -35.36 -7.57 -13.62
N ASP A 766 -36.52 -7.03 -13.97
CA ASP A 766 -36.92 -6.71 -15.34
C ASP A 766 -36.78 -5.21 -15.60
N VAL A 767 -37.76 -4.44 -15.13
CA VAL A 767 -37.94 -3.03 -15.47
C VAL A 767 -37.73 -2.17 -14.21
N PHE A 768 -36.80 -1.22 -14.28
CA PHE A 768 -36.49 -0.29 -13.17
C PHE A 768 -36.23 -0.96 -11.81
N GLY A 769 -35.61 -2.14 -11.81
CA GLY A 769 -35.27 -2.86 -10.57
C GLY A 769 -36.39 -3.72 -10.01
N GLN A 770 -37.54 -3.81 -10.67
CA GLN A 770 -38.67 -4.64 -10.26
C GLN A 770 -38.78 -5.90 -11.10
N ASP A 771 -39.17 -6.97 -10.42
CA ASP A 771 -39.72 -8.19 -11.02
C ASP A 771 -41.25 -8.02 -11.14
N LEU A 772 -41.76 -8.02 -12.37
CA LEU A 772 -43.19 -7.78 -12.62
C LEU A 772 -44.05 -8.98 -12.22
N ASP A 773 -43.50 -10.19 -12.24
CA ASP A 773 -44.21 -11.42 -11.89
C ASP A 773 -44.37 -11.54 -10.37
N TYR A 774 -43.32 -11.18 -9.61
CA TYR A 774 -43.33 -11.22 -8.15
C TYR A 774 -43.81 -9.91 -7.49
N ASN A 775 -43.96 -8.83 -8.27
CA ASN A 775 -44.20 -7.46 -7.78
C ASN A 775 -43.24 -7.09 -6.62
N ALA A 776 -41.97 -7.43 -6.80
CA ALA A 776 -40.92 -7.41 -5.80
C ALA A 776 -39.73 -6.58 -6.30
N PRO A 777 -39.01 -5.86 -5.43
CA PRO A 777 -39.24 -5.66 -4.00
C PRO A 777 -40.35 -4.62 -3.71
N GLY A 778 -40.90 -4.02 -4.76
CA GLY A 778 -41.93 -2.99 -4.73
C GLY A 778 -41.37 -1.57 -4.94
N ILE A 779 -42.18 -0.71 -5.55
CA ILE A 779 -41.75 0.64 -5.96
C ILE A 779 -41.23 1.49 -4.80
N GLY A 780 -41.78 1.34 -3.60
CA GLY A 780 -41.29 2.06 -2.42
C GLY A 780 -39.82 1.75 -2.12
N PHE A 781 -39.42 0.47 -2.17
CA PHE A 781 -38.04 0.05 -1.90
C PHE A 781 -37.10 0.52 -3.02
N VAL A 782 -37.51 0.35 -4.28
CA VAL A 782 -36.80 0.87 -5.47
C VAL A 782 -36.59 2.40 -5.43
N LEU A 783 -37.53 3.13 -4.81
CA LEU A 783 -37.48 4.58 -4.59
C LEU A 783 -36.94 4.97 -3.21
N GLY A 784 -36.15 4.12 -2.54
CA GLY A 784 -35.41 4.49 -1.34
C GLY A 784 -36.14 4.32 0.00
N SER A 785 -37.29 3.63 0.04
CA SER A 785 -37.98 3.33 1.30
C SER A 785 -37.13 2.41 2.17
N GLN A 786 -36.91 2.81 3.42
CA GLN A 786 -36.13 2.07 4.41
C GLN A 786 -37.02 1.32 5.42
N ALA A 787 -38.29 1.08 5.07
CA ALA A 787 -39.15 0.20 5.87
C ALA A 787 -38.56 -1.22 5.83
N ASP A 788 -38.59 -1.92 6.97
CA ASP A 788 -38.03 -3.27 7.08
C ASP A 788 -38.74 -4.24 6.11
N ILE A 789 -38.03 -4.59 5.03
CA ILE A 789 -38.53 -5.44 3.97
C ILE A 789 -38.58 -6.92 4.37
N ARG A 790 -37.86 -7.34 5.42
CA ARG A 790 -37.71 -8.76 5.78
C ARG A 790 -39.05 -9.44 6.02
N LYS A 791 -39.94 -8.83 6.81
CA LYS A 791 -41.29 -9.38 7.08
C LYS A 791 -42.10 -9.55 5.80
N ARG A 792 -42.06 -8.57 4.91
CA ARG A 792 -42.75 -8.61 3.60
C ARG A 792 -42.13 -9.67 2.68
N ALA A 793 -40.80 -9.80 2.69
CA ALA A 793 -40.08 -10.77 1.89
C ALA A 793 -40.37 -12.21 2.34
N VAL A 794 -40.44 -12.47 3.65
CA VAL A 794 -40.84 -13.78 4.19
C VAL A 794 -42.30 -14.11 3.84
N LEU A 795 -43.24 -13.17 4.03
CA LEU A 795 -44.66 -13.39 3.74
C LEU A 795 -44.94 -13.69 2.27
N ASN A 796 -44.20 -13.08 1.35
CA ASN A 796 -44.37 -13.28 -0.10
C ASN A 796 -43.41 -14.33 -0.69
N GLY A 797 -42.63 -15.05 0.14
CA GLY A 797 -41.71 -16.09 -0.33
C GLY A 797 -40.55 -15.59 -1.19
N TRP A 798 -40.08 -14.37 -0.98
CA TRP A 798 -38.98 -13.75 -1.75
C TRP A 798 -37.59 -14.16 -1.28
N LEU A 799 -37.48 -14.99 -0.25
CA LEU A 799 -36.20 -15.35 0.36
C LEU A 799 -35.92 -16.84 0.22
N SER A 800 -34.66 -17.15 -0.10
CA SER A 800 -34.10 -18.49 -0.10
C SER A 800 -34.24 -19.14 1.28
N ARG A 801 -34.49 -20.45 1.27
CA ARG A 801 -34.56 -21.27 2.48
C ARG A 801 -33.25 -22.02 2.78
N ASP A 802 -32.17 -21.69 2.08
CA ASP A 802 -30.86 -22.33 2.28
C ASP A 802 -30.29 -22.01 3.68
N THR A 803 -30.10 -23.06 4.48
CA THR A 803 -29.56 -22.95 5.84
C THR A 803 -28.07 -22.58 5.86
N LEU A 804 -27.36 -22.71 4.73
CA LEU A 804 -25.96 -22.36 4.52
C LEU A 804 -25.75 -20.90 4.09
N GLN A 805 -26.82 -20.13 3.86
CA GLN A 805 -26.71 -18.68 3.61
C GLN A 805 -26.09 -17.98 4.83
N ASN A 806 -24.91 -17.36 4.65
CA ASN A 806 -24.16 -16.72 5.74
C ASN A 806 -23.88 -15.23 5.50
N GLN A 807 -24.38 -14.66 4.39
CA GLN A 807 -24.34 -13.22 4.18
C GLN A 807 -25.23 -12.51 5.20
N LEU A 808 -24.73 -11.42 5.78
CA LEU A 808 -25.45 -10.67 6.81
C LEU A 808 -26.46 -9.73 6.17
N TYR A 809 -27.64 -9.63 6.77
CA TYR A 809 -28.53 -8.50 6.55
C TYR A 809 -27.93 -7.29 7.25
N VAL A 810 -27.81 -6.17 6.55
CA VAL A 810 -27.17 -4.95 7.08
C VAL A 810 -28.07 -3.74 6.84
N THR A 811 -28.26 -2.92 7.87
CA THR A 811 -28.84 -1.58 7.73
C THR A 811 -27.92 -0.53 8.33
N THR A 812 -27.69 0.56 7.59
CA THR A 812 -26.93 1.69 8.08
C THR A 812 -27.81 2.93 8.17
N TYR A 813 -27.54 3.76 9.16
CA TYR A 813 -28.19 5.02 9.43
C TYR A 813 -27.12 6.03 9.83
N SER A 814 -27.04 7.13 9.08
CA SER A 814 -26.14 8.25 9.33
C SER A 814 -26.95 9.54 9.34
N GLU A 815 -26.77 10.36 10.37
CA GLU A 815 -27.41 11.65 10.55
C GLU A 815 -26.34 12.72 10.81
N ASP A 816 -26.27 13.76 9.99
CA ASP A 816 -25.44 14.96 10.19
C ASP A 816 -26.35 16.19 10.25
N LEU A 817 -26.36 16.86 11.40
CA LEU A 817 -27.01 18.14 11.63
C LEU A 817 -25.95 19.18 11.92
N ARG A 818 -25.93 20.26 11.13
CA ARG A 818 -25.08 21.44 11.35
C ARG A 818 -25.90 22.70 11.28
N LEU A 819 -25.82 23.51 12.34
CA LEU A 819 -26.50 24.80 12.43
C LEU A 819 -25.43 25.89 12.55
N LYS A 820 -25.57 26.94 11.75
CA LYS A 820 -24.71 28.12 11.77
C LYS A 820 -25.54 29.39 11.90
N GLY A 821 -25.27 30.21 12.90
CA GLY A 821 -25.86 31.54 13.08
C GLY A 821 -24.77 32.61 13.00
N THR A 822 -25.05 33.75 12.37
CA THR A 822 -24.16 34.92 12.38
C THR A 822 -24.86 36.08 13.05
N ILE A 823 -24.27 36.62 14.12
CA ILE A 823 -24.79 37.72 14.92
C ILE A 823 -23.79 38.87 14.89
N GLU A 824 -24.26 40.09 14.68
CA GLU A 824 -23.47 41.32 14.72
C GLU A 824 -24.25 42.38 15.54
N PRO A 825 -24.10 42.38 16.88
CA PRO A 825 -24.89 43.25 17.77
C PRO A 825 -24.43 44.70 17.78
N ILE A 826 -23.13 44.94 17.55
CA ILE A 826 -22.56 46.26 17.26
C ILE A 826 -21.80 46.16 15.94
N LYS A 827 -21.69 47.27 15.21
CA LYS A 827 -20.98 47.33 13.92
C LYS A 827 -19.56 46.78 14.06
N ASP A 828 -19.16 45.95 13.11
CA ASP A 828 -17.83 45.32 13.05
C ASP A 828 -17.55 44.26 14.15
N LEU A 829 -18.50 43.94 15.05
CA LEU A 829 -18.43 42.80 15.98
C LEU A 829 -19.22 41.63 15.42
N ARG A 830 -18.56 40.64 14.84
CA ARG A 830 -19.19 39.42 14.31
C ARG A 830 -19.02 38.26 15.29
N ILE A 831 -20.13 37.62 15.64
CA ILE A 831 -20.22 36.39 16.44
C ILE A 831 -20.84 35.30 15.57
N GLU A 832 -20.09 34.26 15.25
CA GLU A 832 -20.60 33.07 14.57
C GLU A 832 -20.90 31.98 15.62
N LEU A 833 -22.13 31.48 15.65
CA LEU A 833 -22.56 30.36 16.47
C LEU A 833 -22.62 29.09 15.62
N ILE A 834 -22.00 28.00 16.06
CA ILE A 834 -21.93 26.73 15.33
C ILE A 834 -22.36 25.60 16.26
N ALA A 835 -23.44 24.91 15.94
CA ALA A 835 -23.88 23.70 16.64
C ALA A 835 -23.89 22.52 15.68
N PHE A 836 -23.50 21.33 16.14
CA PHE A 836 -23.54 20.13 15.30
C PHE A 836 -23.86 18.87 16.08
N ARG A 837 -24.48 17.90 15.41
CA ARG A 837 -24.72 16.55 15.91
C ARG A 837 -24.55 15.57 14.76
N THR A 838 -23.70 14.56 14.97
CA THR A 838 -23.42 13.51 14.01
C THR A 838 -23.64 12.16 14.69
N GLN A 839 -24.42 11.28 14.05
CA GLN A 839 -24.71 9.95 14.58
C GLN A 839 -24.67 8.92 13.45
N ASP A 840 -23.88 7.87 13.65
CA ASP A 840 -23.80 6.74 12.76
C ASP A 840 -24.20 5.45 13.50
N ARG A 841 -24.98 4.60 12.84
CA ARG A 841 -25.46 3.30 13.32
C ARG A 841 -25.42 2.29 12.18
N SER A 842 -24.90 1.10 12.44
CA SER A 842 -24.87 -0.04 11.52
C SER A 842 -25.39 -1.26 12.25
N PHE A 843 -26.59 -1.70 11.92
CA PHE A 843 -27.18 -2.94 12.41
C PHE A 843 -26.85 -4.06 11.43
N GLN A 844 -26.38 -5.19 11.96
CA GLN A 844 -26.10 -6.39 11.18
C GLN A 844 -26.60 -7.63 11.92
N THR A 845 -27.09 -8.60 11.16
CA THR A 845 -27.60 -9.86 11.71
C THR A 845 -27.52 -10.94 10.64
N ASN A 846 -27.32 -12.20 11.04
CA ASN A 846 -27.48 -13.30 10.11
C ASN A 846 -28.97 -13.67 10.06
N PHE A 847 -29.65 -13.18 9.03
CA PHE A 847 -31.08 -13.42 8.81
C PHE A 847 -31.27 -14.55 7.80
N LYS A 848 -31.54 -15.76 8.30
CA LYS A 848 -31.67 -16.96 7.47
C LYS A 848 -32.75 -17.92 7.97
N PHE A 849 -33.10 -18.90 7.14
CA PHE A 849 -34.00 -19.98 7.50
C PHE A 849 -33.29 -20.96 8.44
N VAL A 850 -33.99 -21.40 9.50
CA VAL A 850 -33.47 -22.37 10.48
C VAL A 850 -34.47 -23.53 10.60
N ASP A 851 -34.03 -24.74 10.28
CA ASP A 851 -34.87 -25.95 10.22
C ASP A 851 -35.60 -26.23 11.54
N ASP A 852 -34.92 -26.08 12.68
CA ASP A 852 -35.46 -26.33 14.02
C ASP A 852 -36.64 -25.42 14.40
N ALA A 853 -36.85 -24.31 13.68
CA ALA A 853 -37.86 -23.31 13.99
C ALA A 853 -38.89 -23.06 12.88
N THR A 854 -38.85 -23.83 11.78
CA THR A 854 -39.71 -23.70 10.58
C THR A 854 -39.92 -22.25 10.11
N GLY A 855 -38.88 -21.41 10.19
CA GLY A 855 -39.00 -19.98 9.85
C GLY A 855 -37.67 -19.23 9.82
N PHE A 856 -37.72 -17.99 9.30
CA PHE A 856 -36.59 -17.08 9.28
C PHE A 856 -36.37 -16.43 10.65
N LYS A 857 -35.12 -16.38 11.11
CA LYS A 857 -34.74 -15.76 12.38
C LYS A 857 -33.52 -14.87 12.24
N ASP A 858 -33.46 -13.85 13.09
CA ASP A 858 -32.25 -13.05 13.29
C ASP A 858 -31.31 -13.79 14.25
N LEU A 859 -30.13 -14.16 13.76
CA LEU A 859 -29.08 -14.82 14.55
C LEU A 859 -27.98 -13.80 14.87
N SER A 860 -27.71 -13.62 16.16
CA SER A 860 -26.68 -12.72 16.68
C SER A 860 -26.77 -11.27 16.14
N PRO A 861 -27.90 -10.57 16.33
CA PRO A 861 -28.02 -9.18 15.89
C PRO A 861 -27.08 -8.25 16.67
N VAL A 862 -26.29 -7.46 15.95
CA VAL A 862 -25.36 -6.49 16.53
C VAL A 862 -25.55 -5.12 15.88
N THR A 863 -25.67 -4.07 16.69
CA THR A 863 -25.62 -2.68 16.21
C THR A 863 -24.31 -2.04 16.65
N THR A 864 -23.55 -1.51 15.70
CA THR A 864 -22.35 -0.72 15.96
C THR A 864 -22.54 0.74 15.53
N GLY A 865 -21.75 1.67 16.05
CA GLY A 865 -21.88 3.07 15.63
C GLY A 865 -20.90 4.04 16.26
N ASN A 866 -21.01 5.29 15.84
CA ASN A 866 -20.28 6.44 16.38
C ASN A 866 -21.26 7.57 16.70
N TYR A 867 -20.88 8.42 17.65
CA TYR A 867 -21.68 9.57 18.03
C TYR A 867 -20.80 10.76 18.36
N SER A 868 -21.18 11.94 17.88
CA SER A 868 -20.48 13.18 18.20
C SER A 868 -21.45 14.36 18.23
N VAL A 869 -21.33 15.21 19.25
CA VAL A 869 -22.23 16.34 19.44
C VAL A 869 -21.45 17.55 19.96
N SER A 870 -21.84 18.75 19.52
CA SER A 870 -21.32 19.99 20.08
C SER A 870 -21.76 20.12 21.54
N PHE A 871 -20.77 20.31 22.41
CA PHE A 871 -20.91 20.14 23.86
C PHE A 871 -20.29 21.34 24.59
N LEU A 872 -20.73 21.65 25.81
CA LEU A 872 -20.21 22.80 26.57
C LEU A 872 -19.55 22.33 27.88
N SER A 873 -18.22 22.36 27.93
CA SER A 873 -17.41 22.01 29.11
C SER A 873 -16.68 23.20 29.75
N LEU A 874 -16.99 24.43 29.32
CA LEU A 874 -16.37 25.69 29.73
C LEU A 874 -16.24 25.88 31.25
N ALA A 875 -17.23 25.44 32.02
CA ALA A 875 -17.26 25.61 33.48
C ALA A 875 -16.06 24.97 34.21
N THR A 876 -15.38 24.01 33.58
CA THR A 876 -14.21 23.32 34.14
C THR A 876 -12.90 23.63 33.41
N ALA A 877 -12.93 24.41 32.32
CA ALA A 877 -11.78 24.64 31.42
C ALA A 877 -10.57 25.34 32.08
N PHE A 878 -10.82 26.13 33.12
CA PHE A 878 -9.80 26.94 33.81
C PHE A 878 -9.43 26.40 35.20
N LYS A 879 -9.99 25.27 35.63
CA LYS A 879 -9.61 24.63 36.88
C LYS A 879 -8.22 24.02 36.70
N LYS A 880 -7.26 24.44 37.54
CA LYS A 880 -5.87 23.97 37.50
C LYS A 880 -5.69 22.73 38.37
N GLU A 881 -4.76 21.88 37.99
CA GLU A 881 -4.22 20.84 38.85
C GLU A 881 -3.43 21.46 40.02
N SER A 882 -3.45 20.81 41.18
CA SER A 882 -2.84 21.30 42.41
C SER A 882 -1.69 20.39 42.87
N GLY A 883 -0.62 21.02 43.41
CA GLY A 883 0.55 20.34 43.96
C GLY A 883 1.53 19.74 42.93
N VAL A 884 2.64 19.19 43.43
CA VAL A 884 3.65 18.47 42.63
C VAL A 884 3.07 17.19 42.00
N ASN A 885 2.03 16.64 42.63
CA ASN A 885 1.38 15.37 42.27
C ASN A 885 0.28 15.53 41.20
N ASN A 886 0.08 16.74 40.63
CA ASN A 886 -0.92 17.04 39.60
C ASN A 886 -2.36 16.61 39.97
N VAL A 887 -2.82 16.90 41.20
CA VAL A 887 -4.15 16.49 41.67
C VAL A 887 -5.23 17.39 41.06
N SER A 888 -6.21 16.80 40.35
CA SER A 888 -7.30 17.52 39.69
C SER A 888 -8.59 17.52 40.51
N GLY A 889 -9.06 18.70 40.92
CA GLY A 889 -10.35 18.84 41.62
C GLY A 889 -11.58 18.44 40.78
N VAL A 890 -11.47 18.49 39.45
CA VAL A 890 -12.55 18.04 38.54
C VAL A 890 -12.60 16.52 38.48
N PHE A 891 -11.44 15.86 38.45
CA PHE A 891 -11.35 14.41 38.51
C PHE A 891 -11.87 13.87 39.85
N GLN A 892 -11.56 14.53 40.96
CA GLN A 892 -12.13 14.19 42.26
C GLN A 892 -13.65 14.40 42.31
N GLN A 893 -14.18 15.44 41.64
CA GLN A 893 -15.63 15.59 41.49
C GLN A 893 -16.24 14.45 40.66
N PHE A 894 -15.57 13.99 39.61
CA PHE A 894 -15.96 12.83 38.83
C PHE A 894 -16.04 11.57 39.70
N LEU A 895 -15.02 11.30 40.53
CA LEU A 895 -15.02 10.17 41.45
C LEU A 895 -16.19 10.23 42.45
N ARG A 896 -16.49 11.41 43.00
CA ARG A 896 -17.64 11.61 43.89
C ARG A 896 -18.99 11.46 43.17
N ASN A 897 -19.09 11.94 41.93
CA ASN A 897 -20.31 11.85 41.13
C ASN A 897 -20.71 10.40 40.82
N ARG A 898 -19.75 9.46 40.73
CA ARG A 898 -20.02 8.04 40.48
C ARG A 898 -20.97 7.43 41.52
N VAL A 899 -20.78 7.74 42.81
CA VAL A 899 -21.64 7.27 43.90
C VAL A 899 -23.08 7.76 43.72
N VAL A 900 -23.24 9.06 43.42
CA VAL A 900 -24.56 9.68 43.21
C VAL A 900 -25.27 9.09 41.99
N VAL A 901 -24.56 8.90 40.88
CA VAL A 901 -25.11 8.33 39.64
C VAL A 901 -25.50 6.87 39.83
N SER A 902 -24.66 6.06 40.50
CA SER A 902 -24.93 4.67 40.83
C SER A 902 -26.24 4.52 41.62
N GLN A 903 -26.44 5.34 42.66
CA GLN A 903 -27.67 5.33 43.45
C GLN A 903 -28.91 5.72 42.62
N ARG A 904 -28.77 6.69 41.71
CA ARG A 904 -29.87 7.10 40.81
C ARG A 904 -30.24 6.00 39.81
N LEU A 905 -29.25 5.35 39.19
CA LEU A 905 -29.46 4.23 38.27
C LEU A 905 -30.09 3.03 39.00
N GLY A 906 -29.61 2.72 40.20
CA GLY A 906 -30.19 1.69 41.07
C GLY A 906 -31.65 1.96 41.43
N ALA A 907 -32.00 3.21 41.77
CA ALA A 907 -33.38 3.59 42.06
C ALA A 907 -34.32 3.45 40.85
N THR A 908 -33.79 3.57 39.63
CA THR A 908 -34.59 3.40 38.40
C THR A 908 -34.74 1.96 37.94
N ASN A 909 -33.86 1.04 38.37
CA ASN A 909 -33.90 -0.37 37.96
C ASN A 909 -34.42 -1.26 39.10
N PRO A 910 -35.65 -1.79 39.05
CA PRO A 910 -36.19 -2.69 40.08
C PRO A 910 -35.37 -3.97 40.29
N ASN A 911 -34.56 -4.38 39.31
CA ASN A 911 -33.69 -5.55 39.40
C ASN A 911 -32.41 -5.28 40.21
N SER A 912 -32.15 -4.02 40.59
CA SER A 912 -31.03 -3.56 41.44
C SER A 912 -31.21 -3.98 42.91
N THR A 913 -31.51 -5.26 43.14
CA THR A 913 -31.68 -5.88 44.45
C THR A 913 -30.56 -6.88 44.70
N GLY A 914 -30.13 -7.02 45.96
CA GLY A 914 -29.04 -7.93 46.35
C GLY A 914 -27.98 -7.30 47.26
N PRO A 915 -26.94 -8.06 47.65
CA PRO A 915 -25.87 -7.58 48.49
C PRO A 915 -25.05 -6.49 47.76
N VAL A 916 -24.73 -5.41 48.48
CA VAL A 916 -23.87 -4.35 47.98
C VAL A 916 -22.43 -4.88 47.89
N THR A 917 -21.91 -5.03 46.67
CA THR A 917 -20.55 -5.55 46.40
C THR A 917 -19.46 -4.53 46.75
N THR A 918 -19.74 -3.24 46.58
CA THR A 918 -18.84 -2.13 46.94
C THR A 918 -19.56 -1.09 47.80
N PRO A 919 -19.05 -0.75 49.00
CA PRO A 919 -19.70 0.22 49.89
C PRO A 919 -20.02 1.55 49.20
N GLY A 920 -21.27 2.01 49.31
CA GLY A 920 -21.76 3.27 48.75
C GLY A 920 -22.38 3.18 47.34
N PHE A 921 -22.18 2.08 46.62
CA PHE A 921 -22.74 1.85 45.28
C PHE A 921 -24.03 1.01 45.33
N ALA A 922 -24.93 1.21 44.38
CA ALA A 922 -26.14 0.39 44.24
C ALA A 922 -25.81 -1.01 43.67
N PRO A 923 -26.52 -2.08 44.07
CA PRO A 923 -26.29 -3.43 43.53
C PRO A 923 -26.47 -3.48 42.01
N GLY A 924 -25.46 -3.94 41.27
CA GLY A 924 -25.50 -3.97 39.80
C GLY A 924 -25.04 -2.70 39.09
N TYR A 925 -24.72 -1.63 39.84
CA TYR A 925 -24.12 -0.40 39.29
C TYR A 925 -22.87 -0.03 40.09
N GLY A 926 -21.84 -0.85 39.96
CA GLY A 926 -20.57 -0.70 40.63
C GLY A 926 -19.76 0.52 40.20
N PRO A 927 -18.60 0.72 40.84
CA PRO A 927 -17.70 1.84 40.59
C PRO A 927 -17.18 1.94 39.15
N ASN A 928 -17.02 0.79 38.48
CA ASN A 928 -16.45 0.68 37.12
C ASN A 928 -17.51 0.39 36.05
N SER A 929 -18.79 0.27 36.44
CA SER A 929 -19.90 0.14 35.49
C SER A 929 -19.89 1.31 34.51
N GLN A 930 -19.96 0.99 33.21
CA GLN A 930 -19.91 1.98 32.14
C GLN A 930 -20.96 3.08 32.33
N ASP A 931 -22.19 2.71 32.68
CA ASP A 931 -23.30 3.66 32.79
C ASP A 931 -23.07 4.69 33.90
N VAL A 932 -22.41 4.25 34.97
CA VAL A 932 -21.99 5.10 36.09
C VAL A 932 -20.84 6.00 35.66
N LEU A 933 -19.79 5.44 35.06
CA LEU A 933 -18.58 6.17 34.65
C LEU A 933 -18.90 7.27 33.63
N VAL A 934 -19.60 6.93 32.55
CA VAL A 934 -19.87 7.89 31.45
C VAL A 934 -20.74 9.04 31.94
N THR A 935 -21.84 8.74 32.64
CA THR A 935 -22.76 9.78 33.13
C THR A 935 -22.08 10.67 34.19
N ALA A 936 -21.31 10.09 35.11
CA ALA A 936 -20.56 10.85 36.10
C ALA A 936 -19.49 11.75 35.45
N PHE A 937 -18.83 11.25 34.41
CA PHE A 937 -17.82 11.98 33.64
C PHE A 937 -18.43 13.20 32.94
N ILE A 938 -19.53 13.01 32.20
CA ILE A 938 -20.25 14.10 31.52
C ILE A 938 -20.73 15.15 32.54
N ALA A 939 -21.30 14.72 33.67
CA ALA A 939 -21.77 15.65 34.70
C ALA A 939 -20.61 16.45 35.34
N ALA A 940 -19.48 15.80 35.63
CA ALA A 940 -18.32 16.46 36.24
C ALA A 940 -17.71 17.53 35.32
N TYR A 941 -17.50 17.20 34.04
CA TYR A 941 -16.82 18.09 33.10
C TYR A 941 -17.73 19.19 32.52
N THR A 942 -19.06 19.01 32.53
CA THR A 942 -20.02 20.11 32.29
C THR A 942 -20.14 21.06 33.47
N GLY A 943 -19.67 20.67 34.66
CA GLY A 943 -19.85 21.43 35.89
C GLY A 943 -21.28 21.41 36.42
N LYS A 944 -22.14 20.49 35.96
CA LYS A 944 -23.53 20.33 36.43
C LYS A 944 -23.59 19.38 37.62
N ASN A 945 -24.62 19.53 38.46
CA ASN A 945 -24.84 18.63 39.60
C ASN A 945 -25.29 17.24 39.10
N ALA A 946 -24.56 16.19 39.49
CA ALA A 946 -24.85 14.80 39.12
C ALA A 946 -26.20 14.27 39.65
N GLY A 947 -26.77 14.89 40.68
CA GLY A 947 -28.10 14.54 41.21
C GLY A 947 -29.26 14.92 40.28
N GLY A 948 -29.09 15.94 39.44
CA GLY A 948 -30.13 16.45 38.54
C GLY A 948 -29.80 16.36 37.05
N TYR A 949 -28.62 15.85 36.69
CA TYR A 949 -28.21 15.68 35.28
C TYR A 949 -28.95 14.50 34.62
N SER A 950 -29.14 14.53 33.30
CA SER A 950 -29.75 13.41 32.55
C SER A 950 -28.90 12.15 32.68
N LEU A 951 -29.53 10.99 32.82
CA LEU A 951 -28.84 9.69 32.82
C LEU A 951 -28.58 9.17 31.39
N ASP A 952 -29.02 9.92 30.37
CA ASP A 952 -28.75 9.59 28.97
C ASP A 952 -27.29 9.89 28.59
N GLN A 953 -26.65 8.91 27.95
CA GLN A 953 -25.26 8.96 27.51
C GLN A 953 -25.09 9.58 26.11
N PHE A 954 -26.20 9.84 25.39
CA PHE A 954 -26.22 10.48 24.07
C PHE A 954 -26.96 11.83 24.09
N PRO A 955 -26.29 12.95 24.45
CA PRO A 955 -26.94 14.26 24.58
C PRO A 955 -27.67 14.75 23.32
N SER A 956 -29.01 14.71 23.31
CA SER A 956 -29.79 14.94 22.09
C SER A 956 -29.73 16.36 21.50
N ILE A 957 -29.49 17.39 22.33
CA ILE A 957 -29.51 18.80 21.94
C ILE A 957 -28.07 19.33 21.77
N PRO A 958 -27.64 19.69 20.55
CA PRO A 958 -26.33 20.27 20.33
C PRO A 958 -26.24 21.69 20.90
N ILE A 959 -25.22 21.97 21.71
CA ILE A 959 -25.00 23.31 22.28
C ILE A 959 -24.11 24.11 21.32
N PRO A 960 -24.44 25.37 20.97
CA PRO A 960 -23.62 26.17 20.07
C PRO A 960 -22.23 26.50 20.64
N ASN A 961 -21.22 26.22 19.84
CA ASN A 961 -19.88 26.79 19.93
C ASN A 961 -19.90 28.21 19.36
N TRP A 962 -18.90 29.06 19.65
CA TRP A 962 -18.87 30.43 19.14
C TRP A 962 -17.49 30.87 18.65
N GLN A 963 -17.51 31.78 17.68
CA GLN A 963 -16.34 32.51 17.20
C GLN A 963 -16.68 33.99 17.10
N LEU A 964 -15.95 34.80 17.84
CA LEU A 964 -16.06 36.25 17.93
C LEU A 964 -14.89 36.91 17.20
N ASN A 965 -15.20 37.93 16.40
CA ASN A 965 -14.24 38.81 15.76
C ASN A 965 -14.71 40.26 15.85
N TYR A 966 -13.87 41.17 16.33
CA TYR A 966 -14.18 42.60 16.45
C TYR A 966 -13.11 43.46 15.78
N SER A 967 -13.46 44.10 14.66
CA SER A 967 -12.55 44.96 13.88
C SER A 967 -12.80 46.47 14.05
N GLY A 968 -13.82 46.85 14.82
CA GLY A 968 -14.29 48.23 14.95
C GLY A 968 -13.44 49.15 15.84
N LEU A 969 -12.44 48.61 16.55
CA LEU A 969 -11.58 49.38 17.47
C LEU A 969 -10.75 50.45 16.76
N SER A 970 -10.42 50.23 15.49
CA SER A 970 -9.74 51.19 14.61
C SER A 970 -10.54 52.47 14.36
N ARG A 971 -11.85 52.49 14.64
CA ARG A 971 -12.70 53.68 14.44
C ARG A 971 -12.78 54.61 15.67
N ILE A 972 -12.26 54.19 16.83
CA ILE A 972 -12.27 55.01 18.05
C ILE A 972 -11.25 56.16 17.87
N PRO A 973 -11.61 57.44 18.11
CA PRO A 973 -10.76 58.59 17.76
C PRO A 973 -9.32 58.56 18.28
N PHE A 974 -9.08 57.97 19.45
CA PHE A 974 -7.74 57.79 20.01
C PHE A 974 -6.96 56.65 19.33
N LEU A 975 -7.61 55.51 19.07
CA LEU A 975 -6.97 54.34 18.46
C LEU A 975 -6.77 54.52 16.94
N SER A 976 -7.65 55.26 16.27
CA SER A 976 -7.56 55.55 14.83
C SER A 976 -6.33 56.40 14.46
N GLN A 977 -5.70 57.08 15.44
CA GLN A 977 -4.44 57.79 15.25
C GLN A 977 -3.24 56.84 15.22
N LEU A 978 -3.33 55.69 15.92
CA LEU A 978 -2.23 54.73 16.09
C LEU A 978 -2.33 53.56 15.10
N PHE A 979 -3.54 53.05 14.85
CA PHE A 979 -3.79 51.82 14.10
C PHE A 979 -4.52 52.07 12.77
N ASP A 980 -4.11 51.36 11.72
CA ASP A 980 -4.86 51.18 10.47
C ASP A 980 -5.96 50.12 10.64
N SER A 981 -5.64 49.02 11.33
CA SER A 981 -6.60 47.98 11.72
C SER A 981 -6.23 47.43 13.10
N PHE A 982 -7.24 47.10 13.90
CA PHE A 982 -7.07 46.49 15.21
C PHE A 982 -8.21 45.51 15.43
N ASP A 983 -7.90 44.23 15.34
CA ASP A 983 -8.84 43.12 15.35
C ASP A 983 -8.68 42.28 16.62
N ILE A 984 -9.77 42.07 17.36
CA ILE A 984 -9.81 41.13 18.49
C ILE A 984 -10.54 39.87 18.05
N ARG A 985 -9.92 38.70 18.26
CA ARG A 985 -10.45 37.38 17.93
C ARG A 985 -10.58 36.52 19.18
N HIS A 986 -11.67 35.78 19.28
CA HIS A 986 -11.90 34.77 20.30
C HIS A 986 -12.72 33.62 19.70
N GLY A 987 -12.36 32.37 19.96
CA GLY A 987 -13.09 31.22 19.48
C GLY A 987 -13.11 30.12 20.52
N TYR A 988 -14.27 29.51 20.73
CA TYR A 988 -14.46 28.38 21.63
C TYR A 988 -15.17 27.26 20.89
N ARG A 989 -14.60 26.06 20.93
CA ARG A 989 -15.17 24.85 20.35
C ARG A 989 -15.04 23.70 21.32
N SER A 990 -16.15 23.03 21.60
CA SER A 990 -16.16 21.82 22.40
C SER A 990 -17.08 20.76 21.79
N SER A 991 -16.66 19.49 21.90
CA SER A 991 -17.43 18.33 21.43
C SER A 991 -17.30 17.15 22.36
N TYR A 992 -18.37 16.37 22.44
CA TYR A 992 -18.43 15.09 23.13
C TYR A 992 -18.52 14.00 22.06
N ASN A 993 -17.59 13.06 22.08
CA ASN A 993 -17.47 12.00 21.09
C ASN A 993 -17.48 10.64 21.78
N VAL A 994 -18.31 9.72 21.28
CA VAL A 994 -18.29 8.29 21.63
C VAL A 994 -17.67 7.57 20.43
N ASN A 995 -16.42 7.12 20.61
CA ASN A 995 -15.63 6.48 19.55
C ASN A 995 -15.91 4.98 19.59
N GLY A 996 -16.84 4.51 18.77
CA GLY A 996 -17.26 3.12 18.72
C GLY A 996 -18.14 2.73 19.90
N TYR A 997 -19.40 2.38 19.60
CA TYR A 997 -20.27 1.63 20.49
C TYR A 997 -20.80 0.38 19.79
N THR A 998 -21.04 -0.68 20.53
CA THR A 998 -21.61 -1.96 20.04
C THR A 998 -22.69 -2.47 20.98
N THR A 999 -23.74 -3.09 20.48
CA THR A 999 -24.71 -3.79 21.35
C THR A 999 -24.13 -5.12 21.84
N LEU A 1000 -24.42 -5.49 23.09
CA LEU A 1000 -24.01 -6.76 23.67
C LEU A 1000 -25.04 -7.86 23.38
N LEU A 1001 -24.60 -8.99 22.84
CA LEU A 1001 -25.47 -10.15 22.58
C LEU A 1001 -26.04 -10.78 23.86
N GLN A 1002 -25.30 -10.66 24.97
CA GLN A 1002 -25.71 -11.17 26.28
C GLN A 1002 -26.67 -10.22 27.02
N TYR A 1003 -26.94 -9.03 26.47
CA TYR A 1003 -27.85 -8.06 27.10
C TYR A 1003 -29.28 -8.63 27.14
N GLY A 1004 -29.72 -8.99 28.34
CA GLY A 1004 -31.06 -9.46 28.64
C GLY A 1004 -31.85 -8.43 29.45
N VAL A 1005 -33.13 -8.27 29.08
CA VAL A 1005 -34.12 -7.48 29.83
C VAL A 1005 -35.12 -8.40 30.53
N ASP A 1006 -35.57 -8.00 31.71
CA ASP A 1006 -36.64 -8.65 32.43
C ASP A 1006 -37.97 -8.46 31.66
N PRO A 1007 -38.70 -9.54 31.31
CA PRO A 1007 -39.96 -9.44 30.58
C PRO A 1007 -41.08 -8.67 31.30
N ILE A 1008 -41.03 -8.54 32.62
CA ILE A 1008 -42.07 -7.92 33.46
C ILE A 1008 -41.90 -6.40 33.53
N ASN A 1009 -40.68 -5.94 33.78
CA ASN A 1009 -40.39 -4.52 34.02
C ASN A 1009 -39.59 -3.84 32.88
N GLY A 1010 -39.09 -4.60 31.91
CA GLY A 1010 -38.36 -4.09 30.75
C GLY A 1010 -36.95 -3.57 31.04
N MET A 1011 -36.44 -3.74 32.26
CA MET A 1011 -35.11 -3.28 32.69
C MET A 1011 -34.08 -4.40 32.60
N VAL A 1012 -32.80 -4.05 32.50
CA VAL A 1012 -31.69 -5.02 32.45
C VAL A 1012 -31.66 -5.90 33.71
N ASN A 1013 -31.45 -7.21 33.53
CA ASN A 1013 -31.29 -8.19 34.60
C ASN A 1013 -30.00 -9.02 34.52
N THR A 1014 -29.29 -8.94 33.39
CA THR A 1014 -28.06 -9.68 33.11
C THR A 1014 -26.85 -8.93 33.67
N LYS A 1015 -25.97 -9.67 34.36
CA LYS A 1015 -24.80 -9.12 35.05
C LYS A 1015 -23.50 -9.73 34.52
N ASP A 1016 -22.40 -8.99 34.59
CA ASP A 1016 -21.06 -9.48 34.31
C ASP A 1016 -20.45 -10.26 35.51
N ILE A 1017 -19.18 -10.62 35.38
CA ILE A 1017 -18.42 -11.35 36.41
C ILE A 1017 -18.19 -10.51 37.68
N ASP A 1018 -18.16 -9.18 37.56
CA ASP A 1018 -17.97 -8.24 38.67
C ASP A 1018 -19.31 -7.89 39.36
N GLY A 1019 -20.42 -8.40 38.82
CA GLY A 1019 -21.77 -8.22 39.34
C GLY A 1019 -22.47 -6.95 38.86
N ASP A 1020 -21.93 -6.27 37.85
CA ASP A 1020 -22.49 -5.07 37.23
C ASP A 1020 -23.46 -5.43 36.08
N PHE A 1021 -24.53 -4.66 35.91
CA PHE A 1021 -25.46 -4.85 34.80
C PHE A 1021 -24.79 -4.55 33.46
N LEU A 1022 -25.03 -5.42 32.48
CA LEU A 1022 -24.49 -5.22 31.14
C LEU A 1022 -25.12 -3.98 30.48
N PRO A 1023 -24.33 -3.03 29.93
CA PRO A 1023 -24.88 -1.87 29.25
C PRO A 1023 -25.50 -2.28 27.89
N PHE A 1024 -26.58 -1.63 27.47
CA PHE A 1024 -27.20 -1.92 26.16
C PHE A 1024 -26.22 -1.67 25.00
N TYR A 1025 -25.48 -0.56 25.08
CA TYR A 1025 -24.36 -0.25 24.19
C TYR A 1025 -23.06 -0.30 24.98
N GLN A 1026 -22.13 -1.17 24.63
CA GLN A 1026 -20.77 -1.16 25.14
C GLN A 1026 -19.94 -0.13 24.36
N PHE A 1027 -19.32 0.82 25.06
CA PHE A 1027 -18.47 1.86 24.49
C PHE A 1027 -17.00 1.45 24.57
N SER A 1028 -16.21 1.77 23.54
CA SER A 1028 -14.75 1.57 23.61
C SER A 1028 -14.07 2.69 24.41
N GLN A 1029 -14.35 3.94 24.02
CA GLN A 1029 -13.77 5.14 24.62
C GLN A 1029 -14.72 6.32 24.46
N VAL A 1030 -14.76 7.18 25.49
CA VAL A 1030 -15.50 8.44 25.47
C VAL A 1030 -14.53 9.61 25.56
N THR A 1031 -14.68 10.59 24.67
CA THR A 1031 -13.75 11.73 24.58
C THR A 1031 -14.49 13.07 24.64
N ILE A 1032 -14.00 14.01 25.48
CA ILE A 1032 -14.37 15.42 25.42
C ILE A 1032 -13.20 16.19 24.83
N LEU A 1033 -13.42 16.85 23.69
CA LEU A 1033 -12.46 17.76 23.07
C LEU A 1033 -12.91 19.18 23.35
N GLU A 1034 -12.07 20.00 23.98
CA GLU A 1034 -12.32 21.41 24.21
C GLU A 1034 -11.11 22.22 23.72
N GLN A 1035 -11.38 23.26 22.93
CA GLN A 1035 -10.34 24.11 22.38
C GLN A 1035 -10.78 25.57 22.28
N PHE A 1036 -9.87 26.44 22.65
CA PHE A 1036 -9.95 27.88 22.47
C PHE A 1036 -9.00 28.29 21.35
N VAL A 1037 -9.57 28.61 20.19
CA VAL A 1037 -8.81 28.85 18.94
C VAL A 1037 -9.22 30.20 18.34
N PRO A 1038 -8.60 31.32 18.78
CA PRO A 1038 -7.81 31.48 20.01
C PRO A 1038 -8.68 31.78 21.24
N LEU A 1039 -8.15 31.59 22.46
CA LEU A 1039 -8.78 32.11 23.69
C LEU A 1039 -8.76 33.64 23.69
N PHE A 1040 -7.64 34.22 23.27
CA PHE A 1040 -7.52 35.64 23.06
C PHE A 1040 -6.52 35.88 21.93
N GLY A 1041 -6.98 36.49 20.85
CA GLY A 1041 -6.18 36.88 19.70
C GLY A 1041 -6.30 38.36 19.43
N VAL A 1042 -5.18 39.03 19.17
CA VAL A 1042 -5.14 40.43 18.77
C VAL A 1042 -4.26 40.54 17.54
N ASP A 1043 -4.77 41.17 16.49
CA ASP A 1043 -3.99 41.55 15.32
C ASP A 1043 -4.08 43.06 15.13
N ALA A 1044 -2.94 43.73 15.18
CA ALA A 1044 -2.84 45.16 15.06
C ALA A 1044 -1.94 45.52 13.88
N ARG A 1045 -2.45 46.38 12.99
CA ARG A 1045 -1.68 47.03 11.94
C ARG A 1045 -1.60 48.51 12.26
N PHE A 1046 -0.39 49.04 12.31
CA PHE A 1046 -0.11 50.44 12.61
C PHE A 1046 0.08 51.24 11.31
N LYS A 1047 -0.21 52.54 11.38
CA LYS A 1047 -0.03 53.48 10.24
C LYS A 1047 1.38 53.54 9.68
N ASN A 1048 2.37 53.19 10.49
CA ASN A 1048 3.78 53.15 10.10
C ASN A 1048 4.20 51.79 9.50
N SER A 1049 3.27 50.98 9.00
CA SER A 1049 3.54 49.65 8.41
C SER A 1049 4.18 48.64 9.39
N MET A 1050 4.00 48.85 10.69
CA MET A 1050 4.23 47.82 11.71
C MET A 1050 2.98 46.93 11.82
N THR A 1051 3.19 45.65 12.08
CA THR A 1051 2.15 44.67 12.39
C THR A 1051 2.54 43.95 13.68
N ALA A 1052 1.59 43.78 14.60
CA ALA A 1052 1.79 42.98 15.80
C ALA A 1052 0.64 41.98 15.92
N ASN A 1053 0.96 40.73 16.22
CA ASN A 1053 -0.04 39.70 16.51
C ASN A 1053 0.28 39.04 17.85
N PHE A 1054 -0.73 38.88 18.67
CA PHE A 1054 -0.67 38.13 19.91
C PHE A 1054 -1.79 37.10 19.91
N GLU A 1055 -1.46 35.84 20.18
CA GLU A 1055 -2.44 34.76 20.19
C GLU A 1055 -2.17 33.82 21.36
N TYR A 1056 -3.16 33.66 22.24
CA TYR A 1056 -3.16 32.63 23.27
C TYR A 1056 -4.20 31.56 22.93
N ARG A 1057 -3.73 30.33 22.67
CA ARG A 1057 -4.56 29.15 22.44
C ARG A 1057 -4.46 28.24 23.65
N LYS A 1058 -5.59 27.61 23.99
CA LYS A 1058 -5.67 26.60 25.04
C LYS A 1058 -6.54 25.46 24.54
N SER A 1059 -6.10 24.22 24.67
CA SER A 1059 -6.93 23.07 24.38
C SER A 1059 -6.73 21.97 25.42
N ARG A 1060 -7.76 21.16 25.60
CA ARG A 1060 -7.70 19.91 26.35
C ARG A 1060 -8.47 18.82 25.63
N SER A 1061 -7.88 17.63 25.62
CA SER A 1061 -8.50 16.39 25.17
C SER A 1061 -8.60 15.46 26.37
N LEU A 1062 -9.81 15.04 26.71
CA LEU A 1062 -10.10 14.17 27.84
C LEU A 1062 -10.63 12.85 27.29
N ALA A 1063 -9.81 11.81 27.30
CA ALA A 1063 -10.14 10.50 26.77
C ALA A 1063 -10.28 9.48 27.91
N LEU A 1064 -11.52 9.10 28.23
CA LEU A 1064 -11.85 8.10 29.23
C LEU A 1064 -11.94 6.71 28.56
N SER A 1065 -10.99 5.84 28.87
CA SER A 1065 -11.05 4.43 28.47
C SER A 1065 -11.85 3.65 29.49
N LEU A 1066 -12.83 2.88 29.02
CA LEU A 1066 -13.73 2.10 29.88
C LEU A 1066 -13.19 0.70 30.18
N LEU A 1067 -12.24 0.20 29.36
CA LEU A 1067 -11.62 -1.11 29.56
C LEU A 1067 -10.71 -1.16 30.79
N ASN A 1068 -10.00 -0.06 31.07
CA ASN A 1068 -9.10 0.04 32.21
C ASN A 1068 -9.50 1.15 33.20
N SER A 1069 -10.65 1.81 32.97
CA SER A 1069 -11.18 2.92 33.78
C SER A 1069 -10.18 4.07 33.99
N GLN A 1070 -9.33 4.36 33.00
CA GLN A 1070 -8.32 5.42 33.06
C GLN A 1070 -8.73 6.63 32.21
N LEU A 1071 -8.46 7.82 32.74
CA LEU A 1071 -8.65 9.07 32.02
C LEU A 1071 -7.29 9.61 31.55
N ALA A 1072 -7.07 9.63 30.24
CA ALA A 1072 -5.96 10.34 29.64
C ALA A 1072 -6.38 11.78 29.34
N GLN A 1073 -5.72 12.75 29.98
CA GLN A 1073 -5.91 14.17 29.73
C GLN A 1073 -4.67 14.71 29.01
N GLN A 1074 -4.86 15.17 27.78
CA GLN A 1074 -3.85 15.94 27.06
C GLN A 1074 -4.21 17.43 27.15
N THR A 1075 -3.27 18.25 27.59
CA THR A 1075 -3.43 19.71 27.65
C THR A 1075 -2.39 20.37 26.76
N GLU A 1076 -2.83 21.34 25.96
CA GLU A 1076 -1.93 22.15 25.12
C GLU A 1076 -2.21 23.64 25.33
N ASP A 1077 -1.20 24.36 25.80
CA ASP A 1077 -1.21 25.83 25.91
C ASP A 1077 -0.19 26.40 24.91
N ILE A 1078 -0.63 27.28 24.00
CA ILE A 1078 0.24 27.93 23.03
C ILE A 1078 0.10 29.44 23.16
N VAL A 1079 1.23 30.12 23.38
CA VAL A 1079 1.33 31.58 23.25
C VAL A 1079 2.15 31.88 22.02
N VAL A 1080 1.60 32.64 21.09
CA VAL A 1080 2.29 33.14 19.88
C VAL A 1080 2.33 34.65 19.94
N LEU A 1081 3.52 35.21 19.81
CA LEU A 1081 3.75 36.63 19.63
C LEU A 1081 4.50 36.79 18.31
N GLY A 1082 3.91 37.54 17.38
CA GLY A 1082 4.60 37.92 16.17
C GLY A 1082 4.64 39.44 16.03
N PHE A 1083 5.71 39.90 15.41
CA PHE A 1083 5.95 41.31 15.14
C PHE A 1083 6.55 41.43 13.75
N GLY A 1084 6.03 42.34 12.96
CA GLY A 1084 6.48 42.62 11.60
C GLY A 1084 6.67 44.12 11.42
N TYR A 1085 7.72 44.52 10.71
CA TYR A 1085 7.94 45.90 10.33
C TYR A 1085 8.47 45.98 8.91
N ARG A 1086 7.72 46.65 8.03
CA ARG A 1086 8.14 46.91 6.66
C ARG A 1086 8.41 48.39 6.46
N THR A 1087 9.55 48.70 5.85
CA THR A 1087 9.92 50.06 5.45
C THR A 1087 10.47 50.07 4.04
N THR A 1088 10.12 51.08 3.26
CA THR A 1088 10.53 51.26 1.85
C THR A 1088 11.69 52.26 1.69
N LYS A 1089 12.17 52.83 2.81
CA LYS A 1089 13.25 53.83 2.85
C LYS A 1089 14.25 53.52 3.97
N PHE A 1090 14.64 52.26 4.10
CA PHE A 1090 15.56 51.84 5.16
C PHE A 1090 16.94 52.47 4.97
N ARG A 1091 17.53 52.97 6.06
CA ARG A 1091 18.89 53.51 6.08
C ARG A 1091 19.72 52.68 7.05
N PHE A 1092 20.87 52.18 6.60
CA PHE A 1092 21.78 51.45 7.48
C PHE A 1092 22.32 52.37 8.59
N PRO A 1093 22.19 51.98 9.88
CA PRO A 1093 22.61 52.82 11.00
C PRO A 1093 24.13 52.85 11.24
N PHE A 1094 24.94 52.04 10.54
CA PHE A 1094 26.39 51.93 10.74
C PHE A 1094 27.20 52.04 9.43
N GLY A 1095 28.46 52.49 9.59
CA GLY A 1095 29.31 53.04 8.54
C GLY A 1095 29.95 52.03 7.59
N LEU A 1096 29.51 52.09 6.34
CA LEU A 1096 30.19 51.81 5.05
C LEU A 1096 29.25 52.17 3.88
N PHE A 1097 27.93 52.28 4.15
CA PHE A 1097 26.88 52.65 3.19
C PHE A 1097 26.11 53.94 3.56
N LYS A 1098 26.69 54.79 4.42
CA LYS A 1098 26.04 55.98 5.01
C LYS A 1098 25.61 57.05 3.97
N THR A 1099 26.23 57.06 2.80
CA THR A 1099 26.02 58.04 1.72
C THR A 1099 25.09 57.56 0.60
N LYS A 1100 24.65 56.29 0.60
CA LYS A 1100 23.83 55.73 -0.48
C LYS A 1100 22.33 55.86 -0.14
N LYS A 1101 21.62 56.75 -0.84
CA LYS A 1101 20.16 56.93 -0.72
C LYS A 1101 19.44 55.94 -1.64
N ASP A 1102 19.41 54.66 -1.27
CA ASP A 1102 18.65 53.65 -2.00
C ASP A 1102 17.25 53.51 -1.37
N ASN A 1103 16.18 53.61 -2.18
CA ASN A 1103 14.78 53.38 -1.75
C ASN A 1103 14.48 51.87 -1.67
N ASN A 1104 15.31 51.14 -0.93
CA ASN A 1104 15.24 49.69 -0.83
C ASN A 1104 14.30 49.25 0.29
N ASP A 1105 13.53 48.21 0.01
CA ASP A 1105 12.60 47.61 0.95
C ASP A 1105 13.33 46.74 1.98
N MET A 1106 13.01 46.94 3.26
CA MET A 1106 13.39 46.06 4.36
C MET A 1106 12.13 45.54 5.05
N ASN A 1107 12.09 44.23 5.30
CA ASN A 1107 11.08 43.58 6.10
C ASN A 1107 11.73 42.88 7.29
N PHE A 1108 11.41 43.32 8.51
CA PHE A 1108 11.77 42.63 9.73
C PHE A 1108 10.58 41.82 10.21
N LYS A 1109 10.81 40.57 10.59
CA LYS A 1109 9.82 39.69 11.22
C LYS A 1109 10.42 39.09 12.48
N LEU A 1110 9.66 39.00 13.55
CA LEU A 1110 10.00 38.30 14.77
C LEU A 1110 8.82 37.42 15.14
N ASP A 1111 9.01 36.10 15.11
CA ASP A 1111 8.03 35.13 15.60
C ASP A 1111 8.55 34.46 16.88
N VAL A 1112 7.78 34.56 17.96
CA VAL A 1112 8.03 33.89 19.23
C VAL A 1112 6.83 32.98 19.52
N ALA A 1113 7.08 31.71 19.80
CA ALA A 1113 6.03 30.80 20.23
C ALA A 1113 6.48 29.95 21.42
N LEU A 1114 5.62 29.86 22.41
CA LEU A 1114 5.76 28.99 23.56
C LEU A 1114 4.63 27.96 23.50
N ARG A 1115 4.95 26.70 23.24
CA ARG A 1115 4.00 25.58 23.22
C ARG A 1115 4.30 24.67 24.40
N ASP A 1116 3.32 24.50 25.26
CA ASP A 1116 3.37 23.60 26.40
C ASP A 1116 2.37 22.47 26.18
N ASN A 1117 2.85 21.27 25.88
CA ASN A 1117 2.00 20.09 25.65
C ASN A 1117 2.32 19.03 26.69
N LYS A 1118 1.30 18.54 27.40
CA LYS A 1118 1.44 17.59 28.50
C LYS A 1118 0.31 16.56 28.47
N THR A 1119 0.66 15.29 28.60
CA THR A 1119 -0.27 14.18 28.72
C THR A 1119 -0.22 13.59 30.13
N LEU A 1120 -1.35 13.65 30.83
CA LEU A 1120 -1.55 13.14 32.19
C LEU A 1120 -2.48 11.93 32.16
N ILE A 1121 -2.13 10.88 32.88
CA ILE A 1121 -3.00 9.70 33.07
C ILE A 1121 -3.50 9.72 34.51
N TYR A 1122 -4.83 9.78 34.66
CA TYR A 1122 -5.52 9.65 35.93
C TYR A 1122 -6.11 8.25 36.07
N ARG A 1123 -5.93 7.65 37.25
CA ARG A 1123 -6.53 6.37 37.62
C ARG A 1123 -7.40 6.55 38.86
N ALA A 1124 -8.41 5.70 39.04
CA ALA A 1124 -9.36 5.85 40.15
C ALA A 1124 -8.78 5.43 41.52
N ASP A 1125 -7.72 4.62 41.53
CA ASP A 1125 -7.03 4.07 42.70
C ASP A 1125 -5.89 4.96 43.22
N VAL A 1126 -5.35 5.84 42.37
CA VAL A 1126 -4.22 6.72 42.71
C VAL A 1126 -4.66 8.18 42.63
N GLU A 1127 -4.40 8.94 43.71
CA GLU A 1127 -4.78 10.36 43.78
C GLU A 1127 -3.91 11.26 42.86
N SER A 1128 -2.66 10.86 42.61
CA SER A 1128 -1.71 11.55 41.75
C SER A 1128 -1.79 11.08 40.29
N ALA A 1129 -1.65 12.01 39.35
CA ALA A 1129 -1.61 11.68 37.92
C ALA A 1129 -0.17 11.38 37.45
N GLU A 1130 -0.03 10.38 36.59
CA GLU A 1130 1.25 10.03 35.95
C GLU A 1130 1.47 10.84 34.68
N VAL A 1131 2.69 11.36 34.48
CA VAL A 1131 3.06 12.07 33.25
C VAL A 1131 3.56 11.05 32.22
N SER A 1132 2.73 10.75 31.22
CA SER A 1132 3.07 9.76 30.19
C SER A 1132 3.98 10.33 29.09
N SER A 1133 3.72 11.57 28.66
CA SER A 1133 4.47 12.23 27.59
C SER A 1133 4.22 13.74 27.60
N GLY A 1134 5.06 14.48 26.88
CA GLY A 1134 4.90 15.91 26.71
C GLY A 1134 6.23 16.66 26.75
N ALA A 1135 6.22 17.88 26.22
CA ALA A 1135 7.36 18.77 26.24
C ALA A 1135 6.90 20.23 26.12
N LYS A 1136 7.73 21.11 26.66
CA LYS A 1136 7.64 22.55 26.47
C LYS A 1136 8.61 22.98 25.37
N ASN A 1137 8.06 23.46 24.28
CA ASN A 1137 8.79 23.94 23.11
C ASN A 1137 8.77 25.46 23.07
N ILE A 1138 9.95 26.06 22.95
CA ILE A 1138 10.14 27.51 22.88
C ILE A 1138 10.86 27.82 21.57
N THR A 1139 10.17 28.52 20.67
CA THR A 1139 10.73 28.96 19.39
C THR A 1139 10.91 30.47 19.38
N PHE A 1140 12.04 30.95 18.89
CA PHE A 1140 12.32 32.38 18.71
C PHE A 1140 13.02 32.59 17.36
N ARG A 1141 12.36 33.34 16.46
CA ARG A 1141 12.69 33.41 15.03
C ARG A 1141 12.66 34.85 14.49
N PRO A 1142 13.68 35.69 14.78
CA PRO A 1142 13.85 36.95 14.07
C PRO A 1142 14.46 36.72 12.67
N THR A 1143 13.89 37.39 11.68
CA THR A 1143 14.38 37.41 10.29
C THR A 1143 14.36 38.83 9.74
N ILE A 1144 15.38 39.20 8.98
CA ILE A 1144 15.46 40.46 8.24
C ILE A 1144 15.63 40.12 6.76
N ASP A 1145 14.65 40.51 5.94
CA ASP A 1145 14.74 40.47 4.48
C ASP A 1145 15.04 41.87 3.95
N TYR A 1146 16.15 42.01 3.22
CA TYR A 1146 16.58 43.27 2.61
C TYR A 1146 16.75 43.09 1.10
N VAL A 1147 15.93 43.78 0.33
CA VAL A 1147 16.01 43.76 -1.14
C VAL A 1147 17.11 44.71 -1.59
N ILE A 1148 18.25 44.17 -2.04
CA ILE A 1148 19.38 44.98 -2.50
C ILE A 1148 19.06 45.58 -3.88
N ASN A 1149 18.53 44.76 -4.80
CA ASN A 1149 18.01 45.16 -6.12
C ASN A 1149 17.08 44.07 -6.68
N GLN A 1150 16.61 44.22 -7.93
CA GLN A 1150 15.72 43.24 -8.59
C GLN A 1150 16.30 41.82 -8.71
N ARG A 1151 17.63 41.67 -8.62
CA ARG A 1151 18.35 40.40 -8.74
C ARG A 1151 18.82 39.84 -7.39
N PHE A 1152 19.10 40.69 -6.40
CA PHE A 1152 19.69 40.27 -5.12
C PHE A 1152 18.78 40.58 -3.95
N ASN A 1153 18.45 39.54 -3.18
CA ASN A 1153 17.74 39.64 -1.90
C ASN A 1153 18.57 39.00 -0.79
N LEU A 1154 18.79 39.73 0.30
CA LEU A 1154 19.55 39.30 1.46
C LEU A 1154 18.58 38.96 2.61
N ASN A 1155 18.58 37.71 3.05
CA ASN A 1155 17.86 37.27 4.23
C ASN A 1155 18.86 36.95 5.35
N ILE A 1156 18.70 37.58 6.50
CA ILE A 1156 19.43 37.26 7.74
C ILE A 1156 18.42 36.59 8.67
N PHE A 1157 18.72 35.38 9.14
CA PHE A 1157 17.83 34.64 10.02
C PHE A 1157 18.56 34.12 11.26
N TYR A 1158 17.82 34.06 12.36
CA TYR A 1158 18.17 33.34 13.57
C TYR A 1158 16.95 32.50 13.95
N ASP A 1159 17.09 31.18 13.97
CA ASP A 1159 16.02 30.25 14.36
C ASP A 1159 16.53 29.41 15.53
N THR A 1160 15.91 29.59 16.70
CA THR A 1160 16.18 28.74 17.86
C THR A 1160 14.93 27.98 18.25
N ASN A 1161 15.09 26.68 18.53
CA ASN A 1161 14.07 25.80 19.05
C ASN A 1161 14.59 25.05 20.28
N ILE A 1162 13.99 25.30 21.43
CA ILE A 1162 14.34 24.70 22.71
C ILE A 1162 13.21 23.75 23.13
N THR A 1163 13.54 22.48 23.32
CA THR A 1163 12.59 21.43 23.75
C THR A 1163 12.96 20.96 25.16
N LYS A 1164 12.04 21.15 26.11
CA LYS A 1164 12.15 20.65 27.49
C LYS A 1164 11.12 19.54 27.74
N PRO A 1165 11.49 18.24 27.64
CA PRO A 1165 10.57 17.14 27.92
C PRO A 1165 10.15 17.07 29.39
N TYR A 1166 8.95 16.56 29.63
CA TYR A 1166 8.44 16.30 30.99
C TYR A 1166 8.82 14.91 31.52
N THR A 1167 9.28 13.99 30.66
CA THR A 1167 9.67 12.61 31.01
C THR A 1167 11.18 12.45 31.06
N SER A 1168 11.68 11.50 31.88
CA SER A 1168 13.11 11.23 32.04
C SER A 1168 13.76 10.45 30.89
N GLN A 1169 12.96 9.89 29.98
CA GLN A 1169 13.44 9.12 28.83
C GLN A 1169 13.93 10.00 27.67
N SER A 1170 13.72 11.32 27.75
CA SER A 1170 14.11 12.29 26.72
C SER A 1170 15.00 13.37 27.32
N PHE A 1171 15.95 13.88 26.53
CA PHE A 1171 16.89 14.92 26.97
C PHE A 1171 16.41 16.32 26.59
N ASN A 1172 16.79 17.31 27.40
CA ASN A 1172 16.66 18.72 27.02
C ASN A 1172 17.51 18.99 25.77
N THR A 1173 16.92 19.56 24.73
CA THR A 1173 17.63 19.90 23.49
C THR A 1173 17.42 21.36 23.13
N SER A 1174 18.43 21.97 22.53
CA SER A 1174 18.39 23.33 22.01
C SER A 1174 19.13 23.35 20.69
N PHE A 1175 18.42 23.67 19.61
CA PHE A 1175 18.99 23.83 18.28
C PHE A 1175 18.88 25.29 17.88
N THR A 1176 20.01 25.89 17.51
CA THR A 1176 20.08 27.29 17.10
C THR A 1176 20.80 27.37 15.76
N ASN A 1177 20.10 27.89 14.75
CA ASN A 1177 20.63 28.13 13.42
C ASN A 1177 20.72 29.64 13.21
N PHE A 1178 21.91 30.12 12.90
CA PHE A 1178 22.15 31.49 12.46
C PHE A 1178 22.77 31.46 11.08
N GLY A 1179 22.28 32.29 10.17
CA GLY A 1179 22.81 32.31 8.82
C GLY A 1179 22.39 33.53 8.02
N VAL A 1180 23.10 33.73 6.92
CA VAL A 1180 22.83 34.75 5.92
C VAL A 1180 22.59 34.02 4.60
N ASN A 1181 21.41 34.23 4.01
CA ASN A 1181 21.02 33.68 2.72
C ASN A 1181 20.95 34.80 1.68
N LEU A 1182 21.79 34.71 0.65
CA LEU A 1182 21.77 35.63 -0.49
C LEU A 1182 21.07 34.95 -1.67
N LYS A 1183 19.87 35.41 -2.00
CA LYS A 1183 19.09 34.91 -3.15
C LYS A 1183 19.38 35.75 -4.39
N LEU A 1184 19.97 35.11 -5.40
CA LEU A 1184 20.15 35.65 -6.74
C LEU A 1184 19.00 35.19 -7.66
N LEU A 1185 18.20 36.13 -8.14
CA LEU A 1185 17.19 35.91 -9.17
C LEU A 1185 17.82 36.23 -10.53
N LEU A 1186 18.12 35.18 -11.30
CA LEU A 1186 18.51 35.28 -12.70
C LEU A 1186 17.22 35.38 -13.53
N GLN A 1187 17.02 36.53 -14.17
CA GLN A 1187 15.97 36.72 -15.17
C GLN A 1187 16.46 36.27 -16.54
#